data_AF-A0A7X3VV13-F1
#
_entry.id   AF-A0A7X3VV13-F1
#
_cell.length_a   1.000
_cell.length_b   1.000
_cell.length_c   1.000
_cell.angle_alpha   90.00
_cell.angle_beta   90.00
_cell.angle_gamma   90.00
#
_symmetry.space_group_name_H-M   'P 1'
#
loop_
_entity.id
_entity.type
_entity.pdbx_description
1 polymer ?
#
loop_
_entity_poly.entity_id
_entity_poly.type
_entity_poly.pdbx_seq_one_letter_code
_entity_poly.pdbx_strand_id
1 'polypeptide(L)'
;MRSQVVGTMSWPLFVLVCTLACGTDAPTVVPTVMQTSTPTAIPTAVPSPTVSSESSVDTESDEAPGPEFAGISGWINSEPLRMADLRGKVVLIDFWTYTCINCIRTFPHLKEWHAKYADKGLVVVGVHSPEFLFETVRSNVEQAVVDFGIEYPVAQDNLLNTWRAFGNRSWPGKFLVDKDGAIRFRHFGEGQYAKTEKRIRELLTETGVSLAGIPANSKADGPVYPGLQSSSSIEEEVTRELFASSIKNRIAFTNGGQKLAYIGNDEYFLDSSDVTTYIDPGDHRNHYLYLHGLWEKGRESIIHASETTGYEDYIAIKFYSNDVNVVLGMKDLEYEVHVTIGDRPLARSQAGDDIRYDAEGNSYLVVDQARMFNIVRLDEFGTHELKISSNSDDFELFTFSFGHYQRTPRELAGITEWINTVPLALDDLRGKVVLVVFFSVACDDCIQVQPFIESWKRKYGSHGLTVIGIHIPQFEFEKRPDIVTGSLEAQGVMHAVGVDQDGASARAFRNRSLPGMHLMDKDGFIRHVRLGPGGYTLMEQEIRHWLEDTGADLSGVAFMTQKELEPDPRTFALEDEIRRTRDIFLGSLHNDPEAPDPFFRQPEYPSQPDEPFAYRDPGEYENHYVYLQGLWQSDEESIVHARETAEYEDYLAFKMVGKKVAAILSNGDGTVQRVLITMDGLPVPSELAGEDVMYDTHGESYVTVDRPRVYQLIDLPEYASHDLKLWSKSTGLEVYTITFEANIFEPQPF
;
A
#
# COMPACT_ATOMS: atom_id res chain seq x y z
N MET A 1 -49.78 -26.88 31.84
CA MET A 1 -50.32 -27.82 32.87
C MET A 1 -49.18 -28.71 33.38
N ARG A 2 -49.38 -29.49 34.46
CA ARG A 2 -48.29 -30.21 35.19
C ARG A 2 -48.20 -31.71 34.87
N SER A 3 -46.96 -32.20 34.71
CA SER A 3 -46.36 -33.39 35.34
C SER A 3 -44.84 -33.30 35.09
N GLN A 4 -43.87 -33.52 35.98
CA GLN A 4 -43.63 -34.43 37.13
C GLN A 4 -43.31 -35.90 36.78
N VAL A 5 -42.33 -36.62 37.39
CA VAL A 5 -40.96 -36.31 37.93
C VAL A 5 -40.32 -37.61 38.52
N VAL A 6 -38.98 -37.66 38.71
CA VAL A 6 -38.11 -38.73 39.33
C VAL A 6 -37.74 -39.96 38.45
N GLY A 7 -36.47 -40.43 38.54
CA GLY A 7 -35.98 -41.68 37.93
C GLY A 7 -34.48 -42.05 38.20
N THR A 8 -34.11 -42.29 39.46
CA THR A 8 -32.82 -42.81 40.02
C THR A 8 -32.21 -44.07 39.35
N MET A 9 -30.97 -44.57 39.59
CA MET A 9 -29.64 -44.08 40.08
C MET A 9 -28.69 -45.31 40.25
N SER A 10 -27.42 -45.22 39.79
CA SER A 10 -26.18 -45.98 40.18
C SER A 10 -26.03 -47.54 40.17
N TRP A 11 -24.98 -48.01 39.46
CA TRP A 11 -23.98 -49.07 39.82
C TRP A 11 -24.40 -50.57 39.83
N PRO A 12 -23.46 -51.59 39.85
CA PRO A 12 -21.98 -51.56 40.01
C PRO A 12 -21.15 -52.39 38.96
N LEU A 13 -19.84 -52.53 39.21
CA LEU A 13 -18.86 -53.37 38.49
C LEU A 13 -19.10 -54.89 38.59
N PHE A 14 -18.56 -55.67 37.65
CA PHE A 14 -17.86 -56.94 37.96
C PHE A 14 -16.78 -57.28 36.92
N VAL A 15 -15.75 -58.03 37.33
CA VAL A 15 -14.62 -58.51 36.50
C VAL A 15 -14.60 -60.04 36.47
N LEU A 16 -14.25 -60.65 35.33
CA LEU A 16 -13.87 -62.06 35.28
C LEU A 16 -12.77 -62.31 34.23
N VAL A 17 -11.80 -63.15 34.59
CA VAL A 17 -10.68 -63.60 33.73
C VAL A 17 -10.84 -65.10 33.46
N CYS A 18 -10.59 -65.55 32.23
CA CYS A 18 -10.42 -66.96 31.88
C CYS A 18 -9.37 -67.14 30.77
N THR A 19 -8.84 -68.36 30.64
CA THR A 19 -7.51 -68.65 30.05
C THR A 19 -7.54 -69.37 28.69
N LEU A 20 -6.38 -69.34 28.01
CA LEU A 20 -6.12 -69.95 26.70
C LEU A 20 -6.11 -71.49 26.70
N ALA A 21 -6.46 -72.10 25.55
CA ALA A 21 -5.79 -73.28 24.99
C ALA A 21 -6.06 -73.43 23.46
N CYS A 22 -5.14 -74.06 22.73
CA CYS A 22 -5.17 -74.37 21.28
C CYS A 22 -6.31 -75.36 20.89
N GLY A 23 -6.68 -75.65 19.63
CA GLY A 23 -6.13 -75.43 18.28
C GLY A 23 -6.46 -76.67 17.40
N THR A 24 -6.33 -76.76 16.08
CA THR A 24 -5.87 -75.89 14.95
C THR A 24 -6.87 -76.08 13.76
N ASP A 25 -6.64 -76.01 12.43
CA ASP A 25 -5.50 -75.77 11.53
C ASP A 25 -5.96 -75.38 10.09
N ALA A 26 -5.31 -74.41 9.43
CA ALA A 26 -5.21 -74.22 7.96
C ALA A 26 -4.46 -72.88 7.62
N PRO A 27 -3.59 -72.80 6.59
CA PRO A 27 -2.70 -71.64 6.39
C PRO A 27 -3.03 -70.73 5.19
N THR A 28 -2.68 -69.44 5.29
CA THR A 28 -2.62 -68.49 4.15
C THR A 28 -1.39 -67.57 4.24
N VAL A 29 -0.97 -67.02 3.09
CA VAL A 29 0.37 -66.48 2.81
C VAL A 29 0.69 -65.12 3.47
N VAL A 30 1.99 -64.88 3.68
CA VAL A 30 2.64 -63.75 4.35
C VAL A 30 2.95 -62.57 3.41
N PRO A 31 2.94 -61.32 3.91
CA PRO A 31 3.98 -60.34 3.57
C PRO A 31 4.82 -59.93 4.80
N THR A 32 6.13 -59.71 4.61
CA THR A 32 7.11 -59.56 5.70
C THR A 32 7.65 -58.13 5.79
N VAL A 33 7.43 -57.50 6.96
CA VAL A 33 8.23 -56.42 7.59
C VAL A 33 8.71 -55.23 6.72
N MET A 34 8.24 -54.05 7.10
CA MET A 34 9.19 -52.96 7.41
C MET A 34 9.05 -52.56 8.89
N GLN A 35 10.13 -52.04 9.46
CA GLN A 35 10.26 -51.80 10.89
C GLN A 35 9.63 -50.45 11.27
N THR A 36 8.83 -50.43 12.34
CA THR A 36 8.43 -49.18 12.99
C THR A 36 9.63 -48.61 13.75
N SER A 37 10.39 -47.73 13.09
CA SER A 37 11.41 -46.92 13.77
C SER A 37 10.76 -46.01 14.80
N THR A 38 11.39 -45.90 15.97
CA THR A 38 11.05 -44.95 17.04
C THR A 38 10.87 -43.53 16.46
N PRO A 39 9.90 -42.72 16.92
CA PRO A 39 9.85 -41.31 16.53
C PRO A 39 11.14 -40.60 16.96
N THR A 40 11.94 -40.20 15.98
CA THR A 40 13.18 -39.44 16.20
C THR A 40 12.85 -38.11 16.87
N ALA A 41 13.60 -37.75 17.91
CA ALA A 41 13.40 -36.50 18.62
C ALA A 41 13.56 -35.29 17.68
N ILE A 42 12.67 -34.30 17.84
CA ILE A 42 12.79 -32.99 17.18
C ILE A 42 14.10 -32.33 17.65
N PRO A 43 15.02 -31.95 16.75
CA PRO A 43 16.26 -31.28 17.15
C PRO A 43 15.97 -29.88 17.73
N THR A 44 16.17 -29.72 19.03
CA THR A 44 16.05 -28.44 19.74
C THR A 44 17.23 -27.52 19.39
N ALA A 45 17.04 -26.64 18.41
CA ALA A 45 18.03 -25.64 18.00
C ALA A 45 17.38 -24.35 17.49
N VAL A 46 16.66 -23.63 18.37
CA VAL A 46 16.36 -22.21 18.14
C VAL A 46 17.54 -21.39 18.68
N PRO A 47 18.22 -20.56 17.89
CA PRO A 47 19.33 -19.75 18.38
C PRO A 47 18.83 -18.74 19.42
N SER A 48 19.56 -18.59 20.52
CA SER A 48 19.22 -17.64 21.58
C SER A 48 19.24 -16.20 21.05
N PRO A 49 18.29 -15.33 21.47
CA PRO A 49 18.32 -13.90 21.16
C PRO A 49 19.40 -13.20 22.02
N THR A 50 20.66 -13.50 21.77
CA THR A 50 21.79 -12.74 22.32
C THR A 50 21.81 -11.40 21.60
N VAL A 51 21.64 -10.29 22.34
CA VAL A 51 21.99 -8.94 21.87
C VAL A 51 23.47 -8.96 21.48
N SER A 52 23.71 -9.13 20.19
CA SER A 52 25.03 -9.37 19.62
C SER A 52 25.47 -8.09 18.94
N SER A 53 26.49 -7.45 19.51
CA SER A 53 27.20 -6.33 18.90
C SER A 53 27.48 -6.58 17.42
N GLU A 54 27.41 -5.51 16.62
CA GLU A 54 27.57 -5.52 15.17
C GLU A 54 28.60 -6.54 14.66
N SER A 55 28.09 -7.59 14.04
CA SER A 55 28.84 -8.35 13.04
C SER A 55 27.91 -8.56 11.85
N SER A 56 27.91 -7.55 10.97
CA SER A 56 27.57 -7.73 9.57
C SER A 56 28.56 -8.74 8.98
N VAL A 57 28.24 -10.03 9.14
CA VAL A 57 28.98 -11.13 8.51
C VAL A 57 28.67 -11.11 7.02
N ASP A 58 29.29 -10.16 6.32
CA ASP A 58 29.50 -10.15 4.88
C ASP A 58 30.42 -11.32 4.54
N THR A 59 29.88 -12.55 4.52
CA THR A 59 30.51 -13.60 3.73
C THR A 59 30.23 -13.31 2.27
N GLU A 60 31.27 -12.96 1.51
CA GLU A 60 31.37 -13.42 0.13
C GLU A 60 31.06 -14.93 0.16
N SER A 61 29.91 -15.31 -0.39
CA SER A 61 29.50 -16.71 -0.37
C SER A 61 30.35 -17.51 -1.35
N ASP A 62 30.69 -18.75 -0.97
CA ASP A 62 31.09 -19.78 -1.92
C ASP A 62 30.11 -19.79 -3.11
N GLU A 63 30.60 -20.13 -4.31
CA GLU A 63 29.84 -20.17 -5.58
C GLU A 63 28.82 -21.34 -5.63
N ALA A 64 28.19 -21.64 -4.49
CA ALA A 64 27.15 -22.64 -4.35
C ALA A 64 25.87 -22.20 -5.09
N PRO A 65 25.23 -23.10 -5.85
CA PRO A 65 23.92 -22.85 -6.44
C PRO A 65 22.87 -22.44 -5.38
N GLY A 66 22.01 -21.50 -5.74
CA GLY A 66 20.83 -21.15 -4.96
C GLY A 66 19.91 -22.38 -4.76
N PRO A 67 19.38 -22.61 -3.56
CA PRO A 67 18.34 -23.61 -3.32
C PRO A 67 17.09 -23.37 -4.18
N GLU A 68 16.37 -24.44 -4.52
CA GLU A 68 15.07 -24.36 -5.21
C GLU A 68 13.98 -23.81 -4.26
N PHE A 69 12.95 -23.16 -4.82
CA PHE A 69 11.76 -22.78 -4.07
C PHE A 69 11.03 -24.03 -3.57
N ALA A 70 11.11 -24.29 -2.26
CA ALA A 70 10.66 -25.53 -1.64
C ALA A 70 9.33 -25.32 -0.90
N GLY A 71 8.32 -26.12 -1.23
CA GLY A 71 7.08 -26.23 -0.44
C GLY A 71 6.19 -24.98 -0.43
N ILE A 72 6.32 -24.10 -1.43
CA ILE A 72 5.45 -22.93 -1.64
C ILE A 72 3.99 -23.39 -1.79
N SER A 73 3.06 -22.77 -1.03
CA SER A 73 1.64 -23.11 -1.03
C SER A 73 0.83 -22.43 -2.13
N GLY A 74 1.35 -21.33 -2.70
CA GLY A 74 0.75 -20.61 -3.81
C GLY A 74 1.62 -19.43 -4.25
N TRP A 75 1.39 -18.94 -5.46
CA TRP A 75 2.07 -17.78 -6.03
C TRP A 75 1.08 -16.63 -6.26
N ILE A 76 1.52 -15.38 -6.16
CA ILE A 76 0.77 -14.17 -6.51
C ILE A 76 1.57 -13.46 -7.62
N ASN A 77 0.89 -12.72 -8.50
CA ASN A 77 1.46 -12.02 -9.66
C ASN A 77 2.24 -12.91 -10.65
N SER A 78 2.11 -14.24 -10.56
CA SER A 78 2.93 -15.17 -11.33
C SER A 78 2.40 -16.61 -11.29
N GLU A 79 2.67 -17.35 -12.38
CA GLU A 79 2.68 -18.82 -12.37
C GLU A 79 3.91 -19.34 -11.57
N PRO A 80 3.89 -20.58 -11.05
CA PRO A 80 4.95 -21.10 -10.18
C PRO A 80 6.36 -21.08 -10.79
N LEU A 81 7.22 -20.20 -10.25
CA LEU A 81 8.61 -20.08 -10.71
C LEU A 81 9.53 -21.15 -10.11
N ARG A 82 10.64 -21.40 -10.80
CA ARG A 82 11.71 -22.30 -10.37
C ARG A 82 13.08 -21.69 -10.61
N MET A 83 14.05 -21.98 -9.75
CA MET A 83 15.42 -21.47 -9.89
C MET A 83 16.14 -22.04 -11.13
N ALA A 84 15.65 -23.14 -11.71
CA ALA A 84 16.12 -23.65 -13.00
C ALA A 84 15.63 -22.78 -14.18
N ASP A 85 14.39 -22.31 -14.13
CA ASP A 85 13.75 -21.57 -15.23
C ASP A 85 14.13 -20.08 -15.23
N LEU A 86 14.63 -19.58 -14.10
CA LEU A 86 15.20 -18.24 -13.94
C LEU A 86 16.68 -18.13 -14.37
N ARG A 87 17.29 -19.20 -14.92
CA ARG A 87 18.67 -19.15 -15.44
C ARG A 87 18.81 -18.14 -16.60
N GLY A 88 19.95 -17.48 -16.65
CA GLY A 88 20.21 -16.33 -17.53
C GLY A 88 19.80 -14.97 -16.94
N LYS A 89 18.89 -14.94 -15.95
CA LYS A 89 18.46 -13.72 -15.25
C LYS A 89 19.18 -13.54 -13.92
N VAL A 90 19.22 -12.32 -13.41
CA VAL A 90 19.62 -12.01 -12.02
C VAL A 90 18.35 -12.12 -11.17
N VAL A 91 18.40 -12.81 -10.03
CA VAL A 91 17.23 -12.99 -9.15
C VAL A 91 17.49 -12.38 -7.78
N LEU A 92 16.66 -11.42 -7.37
CA LEU A 92 16.60 -10.89 -6.01
C LEU A 92 15.46 -11.59 -5.26
N ILE A 93 15.81 -12.40 -4.28
CA ILE A 93 14.86 -13.07 -3.39
C ILE A 93 14.80 -12.25 -2.09
N ASP A 94 13.63 -11.69 -1.76
CA ASP A 94 13.38 -10.98 -0.50
C ASP A 94 12.36 -11.75 0.34
N PHE A 95 12.78 -12.18 1.53
CA PHE A 95 11.93 -12.82 2.53
C PHE A 95 11.22 -11.76 3.36
N TRP A 96 9.89 -11.77 3.36
CA TRP A 96 9.05 -10.75 4.00
C TRP A 96 7.85 -11.37 4.70
N THR A 97 7.17 -10.59 5.54
CA THR A 97 5.79 -10.86 6.00
C THR A 97 5.04 -9.54 6.13
N TYR A 98 3.70 -9.54 6.13
CA TYR A 98 2.94 -8.31 5.91
C TYR A 98 2.76 -7.45 7.16
N THR A 99 2.84 -8.02 8.37
CA THR A 99 2.84 -7.25 9.63
C THR A 99 4.23 -6.75 10.07
N CYS A 100 5.28 -7.07 9.31
CA CYS A 100 6.65 -6.66 9.58
C CYS A 100 6.93 -5.21 9.12
N ILE A 101 7.02 -4.27 10.07
CA ILE A 101 7.30 -2.84 9.79
C ILE A 101 8.63 -2.64 9.02
N ASN A 102 9.66 -3.43 9.34
CA ASN A 102 10.96 -3.42 8.65
C ASN A 102 10.86 -3.84 7.17
N CYS A 103 9.89 -4.70 6.85
CA CYS A 103 9.61 -5.22 5.52
C CYS A 103 8.81 -4.18 4.72
N ILE A 104 7.78 -3.59 5.34
CA ILE A 104 7.00 -2.48 4.77
C ILE A 104 7.91 -1.32 4.33
N ARG A 105 8.93 -0.99 5.12
CA ARG A 105 9.95 0.02 4.75
C ARG A 105 10.89 -0.38 3.61
N THR A 106 11.07 -1.69 3.40
CA THR A 106 11.87 -2.23 2.30
C THR A 106 11.12 -2.16 0.95
N PHE A 107 9.80 -2.36 0.92
CA PHE A 107 9.05 -2.49 -0.34
C PHE A 107 9.28 -1.34 -1.35
N PRO A 108 9.33 -0.05 -0.99
CA PRO A 108 9.62 1.03 -1.94
C PRO A 108 10.93 0.85 -2.71
N HIS A 109 11.95 0.27 -2.09
CA HIS A 109 13.24 -0.02 -2.75
C HIS A 109 13.12 -1.23 -3.69
N LEU A 110 12.42 -2.30 -3.28
CA LEU A 110 12.18 -3.46 -4.13
C LEU A 110 11.38 -3.10 -5.39
N LYS A 111 10.35 -2.26 -5.26
CA LYS A 111 9.53 -1.79 -6.39
C LYS A 111 10.33 -0.88 -7.33
N GLU A 112 11.11 0.04 -6.78
CA GLU A 112 11.99 0.90 -7.59
C GLU A 112 13.06 0.09 -8.34
N TRP A 113 13.56 -1.02 -7.78
CA TRP A 113 14.46 -1.94 -8.48
C TRP A 113 13.73 -2.83 -9.50
N HIS A 114 12.49 -3.24 -9.22
CA HIS A 114 11.66 -3.97 -10.17
C HIS A 114 11.46 -3.15 -11.45
N ALA A 115 10.87 -1.96 -11.32
CA ALA A 115 10.60 -1.06 -12.45
C ALA A 115 11.86 -0.66 -13.23
N LYS A 116 12.99 -0.38 -12.56
CA LYS A 116 14.23 0.03 -13.25
C LYS A 116 14.97 -1.11 -13.98
N TYR A 117 14.77 -2.36 -13.58
CA TYR A 117 15.67 -3.46 -13.98
C TYR A 117 14.99 -4.75 -14.47
N ALA A 118 13.66 -4.89 -14.42
CA ALA A 118 12.94 -6.07 -14.92
C ALA A 118 13.30 -6.39 -16.39
N ASP A 119 13.07 -5.45 -17.30
CA ASP A 119 13.41 -5.52 -18.74
C ASP A 119 14.92 -5.56 -19.02
N LYS A 120 15.73 -5.44 -17.97
CA LYS A 120 17.21 -5.48 -18.03
C LYS A 120 17.73 -6.82 -17.50
N GLY A 121 16.84 -7.74 -17.10
CA GLY A 121 17.15 -9.10 -16.68
C GLY A 121 17.11 -9.34 -15.17
N LEU A 122 16.57 -8.42 -14.37
CA LEU A 122 16.26 -8.68 -12.95
C LEU A 122 14.92 -9.40 -12.82
N VAL A 123 14.83 -10.33 -11.87
CA VAL A 123 13.56 -10.84 -11.33
C VAL A 123 13.57 -10.63 -9.83
N VAL A 124 12.58 -9.92 -9.31
CA VAL A 124 12.35 -9.84 -7.87
C VAL A 124 11.36 -10.96 -7.50
N VAL A 125 11.63 -11.70 -6.43
CA VAL A 125 10.72 -12.71 -5.87
C VAL A 125 10.55 -12.43 -4.39
N GLY A 126 9.36 -11.97 -4.00
CA GLY A 126 9.00 -11.76 -2.60
C GLY A 126 8.54 -13.07 -1.97
N VAL A 127 9.39 -13.74 -1.18
CA VAL A 127 9.01 -14.97 -0.47
C VAL A 127 8.29 -14.59 0.81
N HIS A 128 6.95 -14.50 0.74
CA HIS A 128 6.11 -14.26 1.91
C HIS A 128 6.22 -15.46 2.85
N SER A 129 6.84 -15.23 4.00
CA SER A 129 7.16 -16.23 5.01
C SER A 129 6.48 -15.78 6.31
N PRO A 130 5.35 -16.36 6.71
CA PRO A 130 4.54 -15.83 7.80
C PRO A 130 5.25 -15.92 9.15
N GLU A 131 5.08 -14.90 9.99
CA GLU A 131 5.48 -14.90 11.40
C GLU A 131 4.33 -15.34 12.32
N PHE A 132 3.08 -15.10 11.91
CA PHE A 132 1.86 -15.49 12.63
C PHE A 132 0.91 -16.34 11.77
N LEU A 133 0.08 -17.19 12.41
CA LEU A 133 -0.84 -18.09 11.71
C LEU A 133 -1.86 -17.36 10.82
N PHE A 134 -2.32 -16.18 11.20
CA PHE A 134 -3.25 -15.40 10.37
C PHE A 134 -2.58 -14.90 9.06
N GLU A 135 -1.25 -14.75 9.04
CA GLU A 135 -0.50 -14.42 7.82
C GLU A 135 -0.35 -15.64 6.88
N THR A 136 -0.75 -16.85 7.30
CA THR A 136 -0.85 -18.01 6.38
C THR A 136 -2.10 -17.94 5.50
N VAL A 137 -3.07 -17.08 5.82
CA VAL A 137 -4.34 -16.97 5.10
C VAL A 137 -4.12 -16.24 3.78
N ARG A 138 -4.39 -16.95 2.67
CA ARG A 138 -4.10 -16.52 1.30
C ARG A 138 -4.65 -15.14 0.95
N SER A 139 -5.93 -14.89 1.24
CA SER A 139 -6.60 -13.61 0.97
C SER A 139 -5.93 -12.42 1.66
N ASN A 140 -5.38 -12.62 2.86
CA ASN A 140 -4.75 -11.54 3.62
C ASN A 140 -3.40 -11.16 2.99
N VAL A 141 -2.66 -12.13 2.45
CA VAL A 141 -1.42 -11.89 1.70
C VAL A 141 -1.72 -11.24 0.35
N GLU A 142 -2.81 -11.64 -0.32
CA GLU A 142 -3.26 -10.99 -1.56
C GLU A 142 -3.69 -9.53 -1.33
N GLN A 143 -4.45 -9.24 -0.26
CA GLN A 143 -4.80 -7.88 0.11
C GLN A 143 -3.55 -7.05 0.44
N ALA A 144 -2.63 -7.58 1.24
CA ALA A 144 -1.37 -6.88 1.52
C ALA A 144 -0.51 -6.62 0.27
N VAL A 145 -0.52 -7.54 -0.71
CA VAL A 145 0.13 -7.34 -2.01
C VAL A 145 -0.50 -6.15 -2.76
N VAL A 146 -1.83 -5.99 -2.72
CA VAL A 146 -2.53 -4.82 -3.28
C VAL A 146 -2.23 -3.54 -2.48
N ASP A 147 -2.36 -3.55 -1.16
CA ASP A 147 -2.21 -2.38 -0.28
C ASP A 147 -0.81 -1.74 -0.36
N PHE A 148 0.23 -2.58 -0.45
CA PHE A 148 1.61 -2.15 -0.66
C PHE A 148 1.97 -1.97 -2.14
N GLY A 149 1.05 -2.31 -3.05
CA GLY A 149 1.18 -2.24 -4.51
C GLY A 149 2.35 -3.05 -5.04
N ILE A 150 2.50 -4.29 -4.60
CA ILE A 150 3.58 -5.21 -4.97
C ILE A 150 3.22 -5.87 -6.30
N GLU A 151 3.92 -5.51 -7.38
CA GLU A 151 3.69 -6.09 -8.73
C GLU A 151 4.52 -7.35 -9.00
N TYR A 152 5.68 -7.49 -8.35
CA TYR A 152 6.60 -8.60 -8.62
C TYR A 152 6.06 -9.95 -8.09
N PRO A 153 6.53 -11.09 -8.63
CA PRO A 153 6.21 -12.43 -8.15
C PRO A 153 6.31 -12.58 -6.62
N VAL A 154 5.25 -13.08 -5.99
CA VAL A 154 5.25 -13.41 -4.55
C VAL A 154 5.03 -14.90 -4.35
N ALA A 155 5.91 -15.55 -3.59
CA ALA A 155 5.88 -16.97 -3.28
C ALA A 155 5.48 -17.17 -1.81
N GLN A 156 4.35 -17.82 -1.53
CA GLN A 156 3.86 -18.00 -0.17
C GLN A 156 4.46 -19.26 0.47
N ASP A 157 5.39 -19.10 1.41
CA ASP A 157 6.11 -20.17 2.12
C ASP A 157 5.47 -20.48 3.50
N ASN A 158 4.19 -20.85 3.51
CA ASN A 158 3.39 -21.09 4.73
C ASN A 158 3.96 -22.15 5.70
N LEU A 159 4.96 -22.94 5.28
CA LEU A 159 5.63 -23.94 6.12
C LEU A 159 7.09 -23.58 6.43
N LEU A 160 7.58 -22.40 6.00
CA LEU A 160 8.96 -21.93 6.13
C LEU A 160 10.00 -22.90 5.52
N ASN A 161 9.63 -23.61 4.44
CA ASN A 161 10.47 -24.59 3.75
C ASN A 161 11.54 -23.91 2.89
N THR A 162 11.16 -22.88 2.12
CA THR A 162 12.10 -22.06 1.34
C THR A 162 12.99 -21.22 2.26
N TRP A 163 12.40 -20.63 3.32
CA TRP A 163 13.14 -19.95 4.39
C TRP A 163 14.27 -20.82 4.96
N ARG A 164 13.95 -22.07 5.32
CA ARG A 164 14.95 -23.03 5.83
C ARG A 164 15.95 -23.46 4.76
N ALA A 165 15.53 -23.63 3.50
CA ALA A 165 16.42 -24.02 2.40
C ALA A 165 17.50 -22.96 2.12
N PHE A 166 17.13 -21.67 2.14
CA PHE A 166 18.07 -20.55 2.00
C PHE A 166 18.87 -20.25 3.27
N GLY A 167 18.49 -20.85 4.41
CA GLY A 167 19.09 -20.56 5.71
C GLY A 167 18.80 -19.14 6.19
N ASN A 168 17.60 -18.61 5.89
CA ASN A 168 17.21 -17.28 6.34
C ASN A 168 16.99 -17.22 7.86
N ARG A 169 17.11 -16.01 8.42
CA ARG A 169 17.11 -15.75 9.87
C ARG A 169 16.55 -14.38 10.26
N SER A 170 15.99 -13.62 9.33
CA SER A 170 15.47 -12.27 9.59
C SER A 170 14.34 -11.88 8.65
N TRP A 171 13.47 -11.02 9.15
CA TRP A 171 12.51 -10.25 8.37
C TRP A 171 12.92 -8.76 8.34
N PRO A 172 13.17 -8.16 7.16
CA PRO A 172 13.33 -8.81 5.87
C PRO A 172 14.67 -9.57 5.75
N GLY A 173 14.84 -10.34 4.67
CA GLY A 173 16.09 -11.05 4.37
C GLY A 173 16.31 -11.19 2.86
N LYS A 174 17.45 -10.74 2.34
CA LYS A 174 17.72 -10.61 0.89
C LYS A 174 18.82 -11.58 0.45
N PHE A 175 18.57 -12.27 -0.67
CA PHE A 175 19.55 -13.11 -1.35
C PHE A 175 19.58 -12.72 -2.82
N LEU A 176 20.76 -12.39 -3.34
CA LEU A 176 20.93 -12.05 -4.75
C LEU A 176 21.67 -13.18 -5.47
N VAL A 177 21.07 -13.64 -6.55
CA VAL A 177 21.48 -14.79 -7.36
C VAL A 177 21.82 -14.33 -8.77
N ASP A 178 22.91 -14.85 -9.35
CA ASP A 178 23.31 -14.50 -10.72
C ASP A 178 22.68 -15.39 -11.81
N LYS A 179 23.01 -15.06 -13.08
CA LYS A 179 22.58 -15.78 -14.28
C LYS A 179 22.92 -17.26 -14.31
N ASP A 180 23.99 -17.70 -13.64
CA ASP A 180 24.40 -19.10 -13.56
C ASP A 180 23.77 -19.80 -12.35
N GLY A 181 23.06 -19.02 -11.52
CA GLY A 181 22.25 -19.40 -10.37
C GLY A 181 23.05 -19.62 -9.10
N ALA A 182 24.21 -19.01 -8.95
CA ALA A 182 24.96 -18.98 -7.70
C ALA A 182 24.49 -17.82 -6.80
N ILE A 183 24.49 -17.99 -5.47
CA ILE A 183 24.25 -16.87 -4.55
C ILE A 183 25.51 -16.00 -4.50
N ARG A 184 25.37 -14.69 -4.78
CA ARG A 184 26.49 -13.74 -4.93
C ARG A 184 26.42 -12.54 -3.99
N PHE A 185 25.37 -12.44 -3.16
CA PHE A 185 25.23 -11.51 -2.04
C PHE A 185 24.09 -11.94 -1.12
N ARG A 186 24.18 -11.60 0.17
CA ARG A 186 23.17 -11.84 1.20
C ARG A 186 23.09 -10.62 2.14
N HIS A 187 21.90 -10.23 2.55
CA HIS A 187 21.68 -9.20 3.57
C HIS A 187 20.55 -9.61 4.52
N PHE A 188 20.71 -9.36 5.81
CA PHE A 188 19.76 -9.73 6.85
C PHE A 188 19.34 -8.48 7.61
N GLY A 189 18.04 -8.25 7.75
CA GLY A 189 17.47 -7.01 8.30
C GLY A 189 17.20 -5.96 7.21
N GLU A 190 16.99 -4.73 7.67
CA GLU A 190 16.67 -3.56 6.86
C GLU A 190 17.92 -2.74 6.51
N GLY A 191 17.89 -2.07 5.35
CA GLY A 191 18.91 -1.12 4.93
C GLY A 191 19.88 -1.68 3.89
N GLN A 192 21.10 -1.11 3.87
CA GLN A 192 22.14 -1.38 2.86
C GLN A 192 21.59 -1.31 1.41
N TYR A 193 20.65 -0.40 1.17
CA TYR A 193 19.93 -0.29 -0.11
C TYR A 193 20.88 0.10 -1.25
N ALA A 194 21.79 1.07 -1.02
CA ALA A 194 22.75 1.48 -2.04
C ALA A 194 23.75 0.36 -2.39
N LYS A 195 24.18 -0.42 -1.38
CA LYS A 195 25.05 -1.60 -1.56
C LYS A 195 24.34 -2.73 -2.31
N THR A 196 23.07 -2.97 -1.99
CA THR A 196 22.24 -3.99 -2.65
C THR A 196 22.02 -3.63 -4.12
N GLU A 197 21.63 -2.39 -4.42
CA GLU A 197 21.45 -1.92 -5.80
C GLU A 197 22.76 -1.95 -6.60
N LYS A 198 23.89 -1.56 -5.98
CA LYS A 198 25.21 -1.69 -6.61
C LYS A 198 25.49 -3.13 -7.04
N ARG A 199 25.19 -4.13 -6.19
CA ARG A 199 25.38 -5.55 -6.53
C ARG A 199 24.41 -6.02 -7.62
N ILE A 200 23.15 -5.57 -7.61
CA ILE A 200 22.18 -5.81 -8.70
C ILE A 200 22.75 -5.32 -10.03
N ARG A 201 23.20 -4.06 -10.08
CA ARG A 201 23.75 -3.45 -11.31
C ARG A 201 25.03 -4.14 -11.79
N GLU A 202 25.89 -4.60 -10.88
CA GLU A 202 27.06 -5.41 -11.20
C GLU A 202 26.67 -6.73 -11.87
N LEU A 203 25.77 -7.52 -11.27
CA LEU A 203 25.35 -8.81 -11.83
C LEU A 203 24.60 -8.66 -13.15
N LEU A 204 23.81 -7.59 -13.33
CA LEU A 204 23.16 -7.28 -14.62
C LEU A 204 24.21 -6.90 -15.68
N THR A 205 25.31 -6.24 -15.29
CA THR A 205 26.44 -5.99 -16.21
C THR A 205 27.19 -7.29 -16.53
N GLU A 206 27.27 -8.26 -15.59
CA GLU A 206 27.82 -9.61 -15.82
C GLU A 206 27.00 -10.45 -16.83
N THR A 207 25.78 -10.06 -17.20
CA THR A 207 25.01 -10.68 -18.32
C THR A 207 25.32 -10.07 -19.68
N GLY A 208 25.99 -8.91 -19.73
CA GLY A 208 26.28 -8.13 -20.94
C GLY A 208 25.29 -6.99 -21.23
N VAL A 209 24.30 -6.75 -20.35
CA VAL A 209 23.36 -5.63 -20.49
C VAL A 209 24.01 -4.29 -20.15
N SER A 210 23.73 -3.27 -20.96
CA SER A 210 24.15 -1.89 -20.69
C SER A 210 23.15 -1.19 -19.76
N LEU A 211 23.67 -0.58 -18.68
CA LEU A 211 22.90 0.25 -17.74
C LEU A 211 23.22 1.75 -17.90
N ALA A 212 23.70 2.16 -19.08
CA ALA A 212 23.92 3.56 -19.41
C ALA A 212 22.57 4.31 -19.44
N GLY A 213 22.55 5.55 -18.96
CA GLY A 213 21.34 6.36 -18.84
C GLY A 213 20.48 6.05 -17.59
N ILE A 214 20.50 4.82 -17.06
CA ILE A 214 19.72 4.45 -15.87
C ILE A 214 20.46 4.91 -14.60
N PRO A 215 19.97 5.91 -13.84
CA PRO A 215 20.62 6.36 -12.61
C PRO A 215 20.49 5.32 -11.48
N ALA A 216 21.56 5.17 -10.69
CA ALA A 216 21.49 4.45 -9.42
C ALA A 216 20.97 5.38 -8.32
N ASN A 217 20.32 4.84 -7.30
CA ASN A 217 19.72 5.64 -6.23
C ASN A 217 20.74 6.40 -5.36
N SER A 218 20.35 7.63 -4.97
CA SER A 218 21.08 8.53 -4.06
C SER A 218 20.49 8.60 -2.65
N LYS A 219 19.42 7.85 -2.36
CA LYS A 219 18.74 7.81 -1.05
C LYS A 219 19.66 7.24 0.04
N ALA A 220 19.55 7.76 1.26
CA ALA A 220 20.34 7.32 2.41
C ALA A 220 20.09 5.84 2.79
N ASP A 221 21.11 5.18 3.34
CA ASP A 221 21.05 3.76 3.73
C ASP A 221 20.28 3.54 5.04
N GLY A 222 19.01 3.14 4.93
CA GLY A 222 18.26 2.50 6.01
C GLY A 222 17.75 3.42 7.14
N PRO A 223 17.26 2.84 8.25
CA PRO A 223 16.88 3.58 9.44
C PRO A 223 18.12 4.14 10.16
N VAL A 224 18.07 5.42 10.53
CA VAL A 224 19.13 6.07 11.30
C VAL A 224 18.95 5.71 12.78
N TYR A 225 19.59 4.63 13.20
CA TYR A 225 19.79 4.37 14.63
C TYR A 225 20.63 5.50 15.22
N PRO A 226 20.15 6.22 16.26
CA PRO A 226 21.02 7.04 17.11
C PRO A 226 22.12 6.10 17.60
N GLY A 227 23.37 6.40 17.21
CA GLY A 227 24.39 5.36 17.07
C GLY A 227 24.67 4.58 18.36
N LEU A 228 25.16 3.35 18.21
CA LEU A 228 25.56 2.45 19.30
C LEU A 228 26.78 2.97 20.09
N GLN A 229 26.64 4.15 20.71
CA GLN A 229 27.31 4.40 21.97
C GLN A 229 26.75 3.38 22.96
N SER A 230 27.64 2.72 23.70
CA SER A 230 27.25 1.79 24.75
C SER A 230 26.60 2.58 25.89
N SER A 231 25.27 2.75 25.86
CA SER A 231 24.57 3.23 27.05
C SER A 231 24.85 2.26 28.19
N SER A 232 25.10 2.80 29.37
CA SER A 232 25.17 2.02 30.61
C SER A 232 23.79 1.75 31.21
N SER A 233 22.72 2.19 30.55
CA SER A 233 21.33 2.09 31.00
C SER A 233 20.48 1.37 29.95
N ILE A 234 19.84 0.28 30.36
CA ILE A 234 18.86 -0.44 29.54
C ILE A 234 17.71 0.47 29.06
N GLU A 235 17.38 1.53 29.81
CA GLU A 235 16.32 2.49 29.48
C GLU A 235 16.65 3.42 28.30
N GLU A 236 17.89 3.40 27.81
CA GLU A 236 18.38 4.17 26.66
C GLU A 236 18.89 3.25 25.52
N GLU A 237 18.65 1.93 25.61
CA GLU A 237 18.93 0.97 24.53
C GLU A 237 17.76 0.94 23.52
N VAL A 238 18.04 0.97 22.21
CA VAL A 238 17.00 0.94 21.16
C VAL A 238 16.07 -0.27 21.32
N THR A 239 14.77 -0.03 21.46
CA THR A 239 13.80 -1.08 21.85
C THR A 239 13.71 -2.21 20.82
N ARG A 240 14.12 -3.42 21.21
CA ARG A 240 13.79 -4.64 20.44
C ARG A 240 12.27 -4.84 20.34
N GLU A 241 11.85 -5.58 19.33
CA GLU A 241 10.48 -6.06 19.22
C GLU A 241 10.04 -6.92 20.43
N LEU A 242 8.77 -6.76 20.86
CA LEU A 242 8.22 -7.34 22.09
C LEU A 242 7.05 -8.28 21.83
N PHE A 243 7.33 -9.58 21.78
CA PHE A 243 6.32 -10.61 21.50
C PHE A 243 5.53 -11.05 22.75
N ALA A 244 4.21 -11.16 22.62
CA ALA A 244 3.32 -11.68 23.65
C ALA A 244 3.27 -13.22 23.69
N SER A 245 3.52 -13.89 22.55
CA SER A 245 3.56 -15.35 22.37
C SER A 245 4.13 -16.13 23.56
N SER A 246 3.35 -17.08 24.10
CA SER A 246 3.82 -18.02 25.12
C SER A 246 4.88 -18.99 24.62
N ILE A 247 4.99 -19.21 23.31
CA ILE A 247 6.06 -20.02 22.70
C ILE A 247 7.38 -19.23 22.66
N LYS A 248 7.37 -18.00 22.10
CA LYS A 248 8.58 -17.16 22.03
C LYS A 248 9.10 -16.82 23.44
N ASN A 249 8.22 -16.47 24.36
CA ASN A 249 8.59 -16.21 25.77
C ASN A 249 9.19 -17.44 26.47
N ARG A 250 8.59 -18.61 26.33
CA ARG A 250 9.10 -19.86 26.93
C ARG A 250 10.48 -20.25 26.37
N ILE A 251 10.70 -20.09 25.07
CA ILE A 251 12.00 -20.35 24.43
C ILE A 251 13.05 -19.34 24.92
N ALA A 252 12.74 -18.05 24.93
CA ALA A 252 13.65 -17.01 25.37
C ALA A 252 14.03 -17.18 26.85
N PHE A 253 13.06 -17.44 27.73
CA PHE A 253 13.27 -17.73 29.15
C PHE A 253 14.10 -19.01 29.35
N THR A 254 13.88 -20.06 28.55
CA THR A 254 14.71 -21.29 28.60
C THR A 254 16.16 -21.00 28.19
N ASN A 255 16.36 -20.11 27.21
CA ASN A 255 17.68 -19.80 26.64
C ASN A 255 18.51 -18.78 27.44
N GLY A 256 17.89 -17.96 28.31
CA GLY A 256 18.61 -16.93 29.08
C GLY A 256 17.86 -16.35 30.29
N GLY A 257 16.81 -17.02 30.77
CA GLY A 257 15.96 -16.57 31.86
C GLY A 257 15.26 -15.25 31.57
N GLN A 258 14.90 -14.55 32.64
CA GLN A 258 14.17 -13.28 32.56
C GLN A 258 14.89 -12.18 31.78
N LYS A 259 16.22 -12.29 31.54
CA LYS A 259 16.94 -11.31 30.70
C LYS A 259 16.54 -11.36 29.21
N LEU A 260 16.06 -12.50 28.72
CA LEU A 260 15.71 -12.68 27.30
C LEU A 260 14.19 -12.77 27.06
N ALA A 261 13.41 -13.14 28.08
CA ALA A 261 11.94 -13.09 28.06
C ALA A 261 11.40 -11.70 27.72
N TYR A 262 10.19 -11.61 27.16
CA TYR A 262 9.54 -10.37 26.76
C TYR A 262 8.50 -9.90 27.78
N ILE A 263 7.79 -10.83 28.45
CA ILE A 263 6.87 -10.50 29.56
C ILE A 263 7.68 -10.12 30.81
N GLY A 264 7.34 -9.00 31.43
CA GLY A 264 7.97 -8.48 32.65
C GLY A 264 7.42 -9.07 33.96
N ASN A 265 6.21 -9.63 33.95
CA ASN A 265 5.57 -10.28 35.11
C ASN A 265 6.22 -11.63 35.44
N ASP A 266 6.69 -11.81 36.67
CA ASP A 266 7.26 -13.08 37.15
C ASP A 266 6.20 -14.21 37.17
N GLU A 267 4.92 -13.88 37.40
CA GLU A 267 3.80 -14.82 37.44
C GLU A 267 3.66 -15.60 36.12
N TYR A 268 4.00 -15.00 34.99
CA TYR A 268 3.86 -15.59 33.65
C TYR A 268 4.69 -16.86 33.48
N PHE A 269 5.82 -16.95 34.19
CA PHE A 269 6.75 -18.09 34.14
C PHE A 269 6.58 -19.06 35.32
N LEU A 270 5.77 -18.68 36.32
CA LEU A 270 5.51 -19.47 37.53
C LEU A 270 4.14 -20.17 37.50
N ASP A 271 3.12 -19.57 36.88
CA ASP A 271 1.80 -20.17 36.74
C ASP A 271 1.65 -20.97 35.45
N SER A 272 1.38 -22.27 35.61
CA SER A 272 1.12 -23.22 34.52
C SER A 272 -0.32 -23.19 33.99
N SER A 273 -1.22 -22.41 34.60
CA SER A 273 -2.58 -22.20 34.11
C SER A 273 -2.55 -21.40 32.80
N ASP A 274 -3.37 -21.76 31.81
CA ASP A 274 -3.39 -21.03 30.54
C ASP A 274 -3.99 -19.62 30.70
N VAL A 275 -5.02 -19.47 31.55
CA VAL A 275 -5.57 -18.18 31.99
C VAL A 275 -5.07 -17.82 33.38
N THR A 276 -4.56 -16.60 33.57
CA THR A 276 -3.93 -16.12 34.81
C THR A 276 -4.28 -14.65 35.06
N THR A 277 -4.45 -14.24 36.32
CA THR A 277 -4.53 -12.81 36.69
C THR A 277 -3.12 -12.25 36.91
N TYR A 278 -2.79 -11.15 36.25
CA TYR A 278 -1.52 -10.46 36.34
C TYR A 278 -1.67 -9.12 37.06
N ILE A 279 -0.62 -8.72 37.78
CA ILE A 279 -0.53 -7.43 38.44
C ILE A 279 0.70 -6.72 37.88
N ASP A 280 0.48 -5.55 37.28
CA ASP A 280 1.58 -4.66 36.89
C ASP A 280 2.36 -4.19 38.14
N PRO A 281 3.69 -4.44 38.25
CA PRO A 281 4.50 -3.95 39.35
C PRO A 281 4.73 -2.43 39.34
N GLY A 282 4.47 -1.74 38.22
CA GLY A 282 4.64 -0.30 38.06
C GLY A 282 6.08 0.21 37.93
N ASP A 283 7.09 -0.64 38.14
CA ASP A 283 8.50 -0.37 37.83
C ASP A 283 8.83 -0.97 36.44
N HIS A 284 8.41 -0.27 35.39
CA HIS A 284 8.65 -0.70 34.02
C HIS A 284 10.10 -0.46 33.63
N ARG A 285 10.65 -1.43 32.90
CA ARG A 285 11.96 -1.37 32.26
C ARG A 285 11.81 -1.55 30.76
N ASN A 286 12.64 -0.86 30.00
CA ASN A 286 12.76 -1.06 28.56
C ASN A 286 13.07 -2.53 28.19
N HIS A 287 12.65 -2.93 26.99
CA HIS A 287 12.67 -4.28 26.46
C HIS A 287 11.68 -5.30 27.06
N TYR A 288 10.70 -4.86 27.86
CA TYR A 288 9.66 -5.72 28.44
C TYR A 288 8.25 -5.15 28.25
N LEU A 289 7.26 -6.04 28.21
CA LEU A 289 5.83 -5.70 28.30
C LEU A 289 5.24 -6.27 29.60
N TYR A 290 4.35 -5.50 30.23
CA TYR A 290 3.79 -5.77 31.55
C TYR A 290 2.27 -5.86 31.47
N LEU A 291 1.69 -6.82 32.17
CA LEU A 291 0.28 -7.16 32.14
C LEU A 291 -0.40 -6.76 33.45
N HIS A 292 -1.57 -6.14 33.35
CA HIS A 292 -2.50 -5.93 34.45
C HIS A 292 -3.87 -6.51 34.04
N GLY A 293 -4.49 -7.33 34.88
CA GLY A 293 -5.81 -7.90 34.57
C GLY A 293 -5.86 -9.41 34.37
N LEU A 294 -6.93 -9.93 33.79
CA LEU A 294 -7.09 -11.37 33.48
C LEU A 294 -6.73 -11.67 32.01
N TRP A 295 -5.75 -12.55 31.78
CA TRP A 295 -5.21 -12.82 30.43
C TRP A 295 -4.98 -14.31 30.15
N GLU A 296 -5.27 -14.74 28.92
CA GLU A 296 -5.00 -16.08 28.37
C GLU A 296 -3.67 -16.12 27.58
N LYS A 297 -2.82 -17.10 27.89
CA LYS A 297 -1.51 -17.34 27.26
C LYS A 297 -1.65 -18.06 25.92
N GLY A 298 -2.07 -17.31 24.91
CA GLY A 298 -2.07 -17.72 23.50
C GLY A 298 -0.73 -18.29 23.02
N ARG A 299 -0.76 -19.06 21.92
CA ARG A 299 0.45 -19.67 21.35
C ARG A 299 1.38 -18.63 20.72
N GLU A 300 0.79 -17.69 20.00
CA GLU A 300 1.47 -16.65 19.22
C GLU A 300 1.22 -15.23 19.77
N SER A 301 0.24 -15.13 20.67
CA SER A 301 -0.35 -13.93 21.21
C SER A 301 -0.53 -14.01 22.74
N ILE A 302 -1.09 -12.95 23.33
CA ILE A 302 -1.83 -13.00 24.59
C ILE A 302 -3.22 -12.40 24.36
N ILE A 303 -4.26 -12.97 24.98
CA ILE A 303 -5.66 -12.60 24.76
C ILE A 303 -6.24 -12.10 26.09
N HIS A 304 -6.97 -10.99 26.07
CA HIS A 304 -7.70 -10.49 27.23
C HIS A 304 -8.84 -11.48 27.58
N ALA A 305 -9.00 -11.82 28.86
CA ALA A 305 -9.91 -12.90 29.27
C ALA A 305 -11.09 -12.40 30.11
N SER A 306 -11.52 -11.15 29.92
CA SER A 306 -12.66 -10.55 30.63
C SER A 306 -13.37 -9.48 29.80
N GLU A 307 -14.70 -9.51 29.78
CA GLU A 307 -15.52 -8.32 29.49
C GLU A 307 -15.44 -7.40 30.72
N THR A 308 -14.83 -6.22 30.59
CA THR A 308 -14.74 -5.23 31.67
C THR A 308 -15.72 -4.06 31.46
N THR A 309 -16.08 -3.36 32.53
CA THR A 309 -17.02 -2.21 32.42
C THR A 309 -16.33 -0.88 32.08
N GLY A 310 -15.00 -0.86 32.13
CA GLY A 310 -14.15 0.21 31.65
C GLY A 310 -12.81 -0.36 31.19
N TYR A 311 -11.76 0.46 31.30
CA TYR A 311 -10.41 0.16 30.83
C TYR A 311 -9.44 -0.13 31.98
N GLU A 312 -9.91 -0.88 32.99
CA GLU A 312 -9.14 -1.29 34.17
C GLU A 312 -8.01 -2.30 33.89
N ASP A 313 -8.19 -3.16 32.88
CA ASP A 313 -7.21 -4.16 32.45
C ASP A 313 -6.39 -3.63 31.26
N TYR A 314 -5.07 -3.82 31.27
CA TYR A 314 -4.16 -3.15 30.33
C TYR A 314 -2.81 -3.86 30.14
N ILE A 315 -2.15 -3.51 29.04
CA ILE A 315 -0.77 -3.86 28.73
C ILE A 315 0.07 -2.59 28.72
N ALA A 316 1.14 -2.57 29.52
CA ALA A 316 2.09 -1.47 29.62
C ALA A 316 3.43 -1.84 28.98
N ILE A 317 4.06 -0.89 28.29
CA ILE A 317 5.46 -1.00 27.84
C ILE A 317 6.23 0.26 28.21
N LYS A 318 7.54 0.08 28.40
CA LYS A 318 8.52 1.16 28.38
C LYS A 318 9.45 0.96 27.21
N PHE A 319 9.73 2.03 26.49
CA PHE A 319 10.42 1.96 25.22
C PHE A 319 11.33 3.18 25.00
N TYR A 320 12.47 2.94 24.34
CA TYR A 320 13.32 3.95 23.72
C TYR A 320 13.14 3.90 22.19
N SER A 321 12.35 4.83 21.64
CA SER A 321 11.98 4.93 20.21
C SER A 321 11.33 6.28 19.92
N ASN A 322 11.09 6.61 18.65
CA ASN A 322 10.21 7.72 18.24
C ASN A 322 8.99 7.30 17.40
N ASP A 323 8.81 6.00 17.16
CA ASP A 323 7.61 5.43 16.53
C ASP A 323 7.31 4.04 17.14
N VAL A 324 6.03 3.75 17.36
CA VAL A 324 5.53 2.49 17.93
C VAL A 324 4.37 1.97 17.09
N ASN A 325 4.45 0.69 16.76
CA ASN A 325 3.45 -0.08 16.03
C ASN A 325 3.08 -1.31 16.87
N VAL A 326 1.86 -1.79 16.71
CA VAL A 326 1.33 -2.95 17.45
C VAL A 326 0.62 -3.87 16.47
N VAL A 327 0.77 -5.18 16.64
CA VAL A 327 0.01 -6.19 15.88
C VAL A 327 -1.06 -6.77 16.78
N LEU A 328 -2.32 -6.57 16.39
CA LEU A 328 -3.50 -6.98 17.15
C LEU A 328 -4.35 -7.95 16.31
N GLY A 329 -5.07 -8.82 16.99
CA GLY A 329 -6.08 -9.73 16.42
C GLY A 329 -7.47 -9.49 16.99
N MET A 330 -8.45 -10.26 16.53
CA MET A 330 -9.83 -10.30 17.02
C MET A 330 -10.40 -11.70 16.78
N LYS A 331 -11.49 -12.08 17.47
CA LYS A 331 -12.17 -13.37 17.22
C LYS A 331 -13.41 -13.19 16.35
N ASP A 332 -14.37 -12.41 16.83
CA ASP A 332 -15.74 -12.29 16.28
C ASP A 332 -16.22 -10.84 16.13
N LEU A 333 -15.79 -9.89 16.97
CA LEU A 333 -16.34 -8.51 17.02
C LEU A 333 -15.28 -7.41 16.91
N GLU A 334 -15.65 -6.28 16.28
CA GLU A 334 -14.86 -5.04 16.32
C GLU A 334 -14.81 -4.48 17.75
N TYR A 335 -13.68 -3.90 18.15
CA TYR A 335 -13.51 -3.35 19.50
C TYR A 335 -12.54 -2.17 19.55
N GLU A 336 -12.66 -1.35 20.60
CA GLU A 336 -11.81 -0.19 20.84
C GLU A 336 -10.62 -0.53 21.75
N VAL A 337 -9.46 0.02 21.43
CA VAL A 337 -8.26 -0.01 22.28
C VAL A 337 -7.88 1.43 22.62
N HIS A 338 -8.02 1.82 23.88
CA HIS A 338 -7.52 3.10 24.37
C HIS A 338 -6.00 3.07 24.48
N VAL A 339 -5.35 4.18 24.14
CA VAL A 339 -3.88 4.32 24.09
C VAL A 339 -3.47 5.55 24.89
N THR A 340 -2.50 5.41 25.80
CA THR A 340 -2.03 6.52 26.65
C THR A 340 -0.52 6.53 26.80
N ILE A 341 0.10 7.72 26.77
CA ILE A 341 1.53 7.92 27.00
C ILE A 341 1.74 8.72 28.29
N GLY A 342 2.53 8.18 29.22
CA GLY A 342 2.72 8.77 30.56
C GLY A 342 1.40 9.01 31.33
N ASP A 343 0.50 8.02 31.31
CA ASP A 343 -0.85 8.05 31.92
C ASP A 343 -1.76 9.18 31.42
N ARG A 344 -1.62 9.59 30.14
CA ARG A 344 -2.46 10.58 29.48
C ARG A 344 -2.81 10.15 28.05
N PRO A 345 -3.97 10.57 27.50
CA PRO A 345 -4.21 10.51 26.07
C PRO A 345 -3.04 11.10 25.27
N LEU A 346 -2.75 10.50 24.12
CA LEU A 346 -1.77 11.01 23.16
C LEU A 346 -2.19 12.42 22.73
N ALA A 347 -1.25 13.37 22.70
CA ALA A 347 -1.48 14.59 21.93
C ALA A 347 -1.60 14.24 20.43
N ARG A 348 -2.33 15.04 19.64
CA ARG A 348 -2.51 14.77 18.20
C ARG A 348 -1.19 14.83 17.40
N SER A 349 -0.18 15.53 17.90
CA SER A 349 1.20 15.48 17.39
C SER A 349 1.95 14.18 17.72
N GLN A 350 1.46 13.39 18.68
CA GLN A 350 2.03 12.10 19.11
C GLN A 350 1.27 10.89 18.55
N ALA A 351 0.16 11.11 17.84
CA ALA A 351 -0.72 10.08 17.31
C ALA A 351 -0.10 9.34 16.09
N GLY A 352 -0.17 8.01 16.09
CA GLY A 352 0.05 7.21 14.88
C GLY A 352 -1.15 7.24 13.93
N ASP A 353 -0.98 6.73 12.70
CA ASP A 353 -2.02 6.79 11.63
C ASP A 353 -3.37 6.16 12.03
N ASP A 354 -3.37 5.18 12.94
CA ASP A 354 -4.58 4.45 13.35
C ASP A 354 -5.32 5.10 14.54
N ILE A 355 -4.78 6.16 15.15
CA ILE A 355 -5.35 6.78 16.35
C ILE A 355 -6.51 7.73 16.01
N ARG A 356 -7.63 7.49 16.70
CA ARG A 356 -8.86 8.28 16.74
C ARG A 356 -9.00 8.95 18.11
N TYR A 357 -9.97 9.85 18.23
CA TYR A 357 -10.26 10.61 19.46
C TYR A 357 -11.76 10.64 19.72
N ASP A 358 -12.16 10.48 20.98
CA ASP A 358 -13.56 10.65 21.42
C ASP A 358 -13.91 12.13 21.67
N ALA A 359 -15.11 12.41 22.16
CA ALA A 359 -15.57 13.78 22.43
C ALA A 359 -14.90 14.41 23.66
N GLU A 360 -14.39 13.56 24.56
CA GLU A 360 -13.69 13.90 25.79
C GLU A 360 -12.18 14.13 25.56
N GLY A 361 -11.65 13.69 24.41
CA GLY A 361 -10.26 13.85 24.00
C GLY A 361 -9.36 12.64 24.32
N ASN A 362 -9.92 11.48 24.67
CA ASN A 362 -9.15 10.25 24.85
C ASN A 362 -8.76 9.68 23.48
N SER A 363 -7.52 9.23 23.36
CA SER A 363 -6.99 8.56 22.17
C SER A 363 -7.27 7.06 22.20
N TYR A 364 -7.81 6.53 21.11
CA TYR A 364 -8.10 5.11 20.93
C TYR A 364 -7.83 4.68 19.47
N LEU A 365 -7.84 3.38 19.20
CA LEU A 365 -8.00 2.84 17.84
C LEU A 365 -9.16 1.83 17.81
N VAL A 366 -9.67 1.53 16.62
CA VAL A 366 -10.62 0.43 16.40
C VAL A 366 -9.88 -0.72 15.75
N VAL A 367 -10.05 -1.93 16.30
CA VAL A 367 -9.55 -3.18 15.71
C VAL A 367 -10.70 -3.82 14.95
N ASP A 368 -10.54 -3.87 13.63
CA ASP A 368 -11.52 -4.41 12.66
C ASP A 368 -11.02 -5.66 11.91
N GLN A 369 -9.74 -6.02 12.10
CA GLN A 369 -9.08 -7.17 11.48
C GLN A 369 -7.72 -7.47 12.15
N ALA A 370 -7.16 -8.65 11.90
CA ALA A 370 -5.82 -9.02 12.34
C ALA A 370 -4.72 -8.38 11.47
N ARG A 371 -4.14 -7.26 11.95
CA ARG A 371 -3.11 -6.49 11.23
C ARG A 371 -2.15 -5.73 12.16
N MET A 372 -1.19 -5.05 11.56
CA MET A 372 -0.39 -4.02 12.24
C MET A 372 -1.13 -2.68 12.25
N PHE A 373 -1.00 -1.95 13.37
CA PHE A 373 -1.51 -0.61 13.60
C PHE A 373 -0.35 0.30 14.03
N ASN A 374 -0.24 1.52 13.47
CA ASN A 374 0.71 2.53 13.89
C ASN A 374 0.05 3.43 14.95
N ILE A 375 0.57 3.40 16.19
CA ILE A 375 -0.15 3.95 17.36
C ILE A 375 0.54 5.13 18.03
N VAL A 376 1.87 5.28 17.91
CA VAL A 376 2.60 6.42 18.52
C VAL A 376 3.65 6.95 17.56
N ARG A 377 3.74 8.29 17.47
CA ARG A 377 4.60 9.04 16.55
C ARG A 377 5.22 10.28 17.20
N LEU A 378 6.40 10.14 17.78
CA LEU A 378 7.10 11.21 18.48
C LEU A 378 8.12 11.92 17.58
N ASP A 379 8.29 13.22 17.81
CA ASP A 379 9.18 14.05 16.96
C ASP A 379 10.67 13.92 17.35
N GLU A 380 10.96 13.52 18.59
CA GLU A 380 12.30 13.18 19.08
C GLU A 380 12.39 11.72 19.56
N PHE A 381 13.60 11.16 19.62
CA PHE A 381 13.86 9.88 20.30
C PHE A 381 14.01 10.11 21.81
N GLY A 382 13.34 9.30 22.62
CA GLY A 382 13.51 9.31 24.07
C GLY A 382 12.97 8.05 24.73
N THR A 383 13.13 7.96 26.05
CA THR A 383 12.48 6.93 26.88
C THR A 383 11.05 7.37 27.20
N HIS A 384 10.08 6.51 26.91
CA HIS A 384 8.65 6.77 27.12
C HIS A 384 7.94 5.54 27.69
N GLU A 385 6.83 5.77 28.37
CA GLU A 385 5.95 4.73 28.93
C GLU A 385 4.57 4.83 28.28
N LEU A 386 4.06 3.71 27.78
CA LEU A 386 2.83 3.57 27.00
C LEU A 386 1.95 2.51 27.65
N LYS A 387 0.64 2.76 27.73
CA LYS A 387 -0.37 1.75 28.08
C LYS A 387 -1.40 1.64 26.97
N ILE A 388 -1.79 0.41 26.66
CA ILE A 388 -2.95 0.10 25.83
C ILE A 388 -3.95 -0.74 26.63
N SER A 389 -5.24 -0.46 26.48
CA SER A 389 -6.32 -1.08 27.25
C SER A 389 -7.58 -1.25 26.41
N SER A 390 -8.34 -2.31 26.68
CA SER A 390 -9.64 -2.57 26.04
C SER A 390 -10.60 -3.17 27.04
N ASN A 391 -11.90 -3.06 26.75
CA ASN A 391 -12.99 -3.67 27.51
C ASN A 391 -13.50 -4.99 26.92
N SER A 392 -12.99 -5.38 25.74
CA SER A 392 -13.36 -6.59 25.02
C SER A 392 -12.45 -7.77 25.36
N ASP A 393 -13.00 -8.97 25.52
CA ASP A 393 -12.22 -10.21 25.64
C ASP A 393 -11.71 -10.71 24.27
N ASP A 394 -12.10 -10.07 23.16
CA ASP A 394 -11.49 -10.26 21.84
C ASP A 394 -10.14 -9.54 21.69
N PHE A 395 -9.70 -8.76 22.70
CA PHE A 395 -8.45 -8.04 22.66
C PHE A 395 -7.22 -8.96 22.66
N GLU A 396 -6.70 -9.25 21.46
CA GLU A 396 -5.53 -10.09 21.23
C GLU A 396 -4.31 -9.25 20.83
N LEU A 397 -3.20 -9.37 21.58
CA LEU A 397 -1.90 -8.78 21.24
C LEU A 397 -0.93 -9.86 20.75
N PHE A 398 -0.27 -9.61 19.61
CA PHE A 398 0.83 -10.45 19.11
C PHE A 398 2.21 -9.87 19.43
N THR A 399 2.46 -8.61 19.05
CA THR A 399 3.78 -7.95 19.19
C THR A 399 3.69 -6.42 19.21
N PHE A 400 4.66 -5.77 19.85
CA PHE A 400 4.99 -4.35 19.62
C PHE A 400 6.30 -4.24 18.82
N SER A 401 6.28 -3.47 17.74
CA SER A 401 7.45 -3.18 16.91
C SER A 401 7.70 -1.67 16.79
N PHE A 402 8.95 -1.28 16.52
CA PHE A 402 9.42 0.09 16.71
C PHE A 402 10.03 0.67 15.43
N GLY A 403 9.87 1.98 15.23
CA GLY A 403 10.46 2.74 14.14
C GLY A 403 11.50 3.73 14.62
N HIS A 404 12.60 3.85 13.89
CA HIS A 404 13.76 4.65 14.29
C HIS A 404 14.08 5.65 13.18
N TYR A 405 13.44 6.81 13.25
CA TYR A 405 13.44 7.78 12.16
C TYR A 405 14.02 9.12 12.61
N GLN A 406 15.05 9.58 11.91
CA GLN A 406 15.36 11.01 11.89
C GLN A 406 14.24 11.70 11.08
N ARG A 407 13.32 12.38 11.76
CA ARG A 407 12.24 13.15 11.12
C ARG A 407 12.79 14.45 10.55
N THR A 408 13.41 14.37 9.38
CA THR A 408 13.76 15.58 8.62
C THR A 408 12.47 16.20 8.06
N PRO A 409 12.25 17.52 8.23
CA PRO A 409 11.29 18.25 7.41
C PRO A 409 11.53 17.99 5.93
N ARG A 410 10.48 17.92 5.13
CA ARG A 410 10.60 17.60 3.70
C ARG A 410 10.88 18.86 2.88
N GLU A 411 11.52 18.66 1.73
CA GLU A 411 11.96 19.72 0.82
C GLU A 411 11.17 19.65 -0.50
N LEU A 412 10.92 20.80 -1.12
CA LEU A 412 10.41 20.89 -2.49
C LEU A 412 11.59 20.84 -3.48
N ALA A 413 12.10 19.63 -3.71
CA ALA A 413 13.21 19.37 -4.61
C ALA A 413 12.80 19.46 -6.09
N GLY A 414 13.73 19.81 -6.97
CA GLY A 414 13.58 19.74 -8.43
C GLY A 414 12.66 20.77 -9.10
N ILE A 415 11.91 21.58 -8.34
CA ILE A 415 10.97 22.55 -8.89
C ILE A 415 11.65 23.51 -9.88
N THR A 416 11.29 23.41 -11.17
CA THR A 416 11.93 24.16 -12.25
C THR A 416 11.34 25.55 -12.45
N GLU A 417 10.05 25.70 -12.12
CA GLU A 417 9.28 26.93 -12.34
C GLU A 417 8.22 27.08 -11.23
N TRP A 418 7.87 28.34 -10.94
CA TRP A 418 6.88 28.71 -9.94
C TRP A 418 5.84 29.65 -10.55
N ILE A 419 4.58 29.24 -10.46
CA ILE A 419 3.39 29.95 -10.96
C ILE A 419 2.60 30.48 -9.75
N ASN A 420 1.92 31.63 -9.90
CA ASN A 420 1.21 32.35 -8.84
C ASN A 420 2.04 32.81 -7.62
N THR A 421 3.36 32.61 -7.62
CA THR A 421 4.26 33.02 -6.53
C THR A 421 5.69 33.27 -7.01
N VAL A 422 6.51 33.92 -6.17
CA VAL A 422 7.97 33.75 -6.21
C VAL A 422 8.35 32.39 -5.59
N PRO A 423 9.54 31.82 -5.88
CA PRO A 423 9.96 30.54 -5.30
C PRO A 423 9.81 30.46 -3.78
N LEU A 424 9.31 29.33 -3.28
CA LEU A 424 9.06 29.07 -1.86
C LEU A 424 9.90 27.90 -1.35
N ALA A 425 10.47 28.02 -0.15
CA ALA A 425 10.89 26.87 0.65
C ALA A 425 9.87 26.60 1.77
N LEU A 426 9.71 25.35 2.18
CA LEU A 426 8.80 24.98 3.27
C LEU A 426 9.28 25.50 4.63
N ASP A 427 10.60 25.69 4.79
CA ASP A 427 11.22 26.30 5.96
C ASP A 427 10.86 27.79 6.13
N ASP A 428 10.57 28.51 5.04
CA ASP A 428 10.06 29.89 5.09
C ASP A 428 8.57 29.97 5.52
N LEU A 429 7.91 28.81 5.65
CA LEU A 429 6.50 28.68 6.01
C LEU A 429 6.29 28.14 7.44
N ARG A 430 7.35 27.92 8.22
CA ARG A 430 7.26 27.62 9.66
C ARG A 430 6.40 28.68 10.37
N GLY A 431 5.58 28.23 11.31
CA GLY A 431 4.51 29.02 11.94
C GLY A 431 3.17 28.99 11.20
N LYS A 432 3.04 28.26 10.08
CA LYS A 432 1.81 28.12 9.29
C LYS A 432 1.49 26.65 9.01
N VAL A 433 0.20 26.34 8.89
CA VAL A 433 -0.24 25.06 8.31
C VAL A 433 -0.01 25.09 6.81
N VAL A 434 0.58 24.05 6.23
CA VAL A 434 0.84 23.96 4.79
C VAL A 434 0.18 22.72 4.20
N LEU A 435 -0.71 22.90 3.24
CA LEU A 435 -1.26 21.84 2.41
C LEU A 435 -0.46 21.78 1.11
N VAL A 436 0.30 20.70 0.90
CA VAL A 436 1.00 20.40 -0.35
C VAL A 436 0.14 19.44 -1.16
N VAL A 437 -0.24 19.81 -2.38
CA VAL A 437 -1.09 19.02 -3.28
C VAL A 437 -0.32 18.66 -4.54
N PHE A 438 -0.04 17.37 -4.75
CA PHE A 438 0.45 16.86 -6.02
C PHE A 438 -0.72 16.69 -7.00
N PHE A 439 -0.57 17.16 -8.23
CA PHE A 439 -1.59 17.11 -9.28
C PHE A 439 -0.97 17.17 -10.69
N SER A 440 -1.79 16.96 -11.73
CA SER A 440 -1.47 17.17 -13.16
C SER A 440 -2.56 18.07 -13.76
N VAL A 441 -2.28 18.82 -14.83
CA VAL A 441 -3.30 19.63 -15.54
C VAL A 441 -4.15 18.81 -16.52
N ALA A 442 -3.71 17.60 -16.89
CA ALA A 442 -4.41 16.61 -17.70
C ALA A 442 -5.11 15.51 -16.87
N CYS A 443 -4.98 15.52 -15.55
CA CYS A 443 -5.59 14.57 -14.62
C CYS A 443 -7.04 14.98 -14.27
N ASP A 444 -8.05 14.21 -14.70
CA ASP A 444 -9.47 14.56 -14.49
C ASP A 444 -9.86 14.62 -13.00
N ASP A 445 -9.50 13.62 -12.20
CA ASP A 445 -9.71 13.64 -10.74
C ASP A 445 -9.07 14.87 -10.07
N CYS A 446 -7.92 15.33 -10.58
CA CYS A 446 -7.27 16.54 -10.08
C CYS A 446 -8.11 17.79 -10.37
N ILE A 447 -8.69 17.88 -11.57
CA ILE A 447 -9.60 18.96 -11.97
C ILE A 447 -10.87 18.92 -11.09
N GLN A 448 -11.44 17.73 -10.84
CA GLN A 448 -12.61 17.58 -9.99
C GLN A 448 -12.33 17.94 -8.51
N VAL A 449 -11.09 17.75 -8.00
CA VAL A 449 -10.70 18.14 -6.64
C VAL A 449 -10.33 19.63 -6.52
N GLN A 450 -9.95 20.30 -7.60
CA GLN A 450 -9.44 21.68 -7.58
C GLN A 450 -10.38 22.73 -6.96
N PRO A 451 -11.72 22.70 -7.15
CA PRO A 451 -12.64 23.63 -6.49
C PRO A 451 -12.62 23.58 -4.96
N PHE A 452 -12.38 22.39 -4.37
CA PHE A 452 -12.31 22.17 -2.92
C PHE A 452 -11.04 22.80 -2.33
N ILE A 453 -9.90 22.57 -2.99
CA ILE A 453 -8.60 23.14 -2.62
C ILE A 453 -8.65 24.67 -2.59
N GLU A 454 -9.23 25.29 -3.62
CA GLU A 454 -9.42 26.75 -3.65
C GLU A 454 -10.47 27.23 -2.64
N SER A 455 -11.46 26.40 -2.29
CA SER A 455 -12.40 26.71 -1.21
C SER A 455 -11.69 26.81 0.14
N TRP A 456 -10.89 25.79 0.50
CA TRP A 456 -10.08 25.80 1.72
C TRP A 456 -9.10 26.97 1.73
N LYS A 457 -8.41 27.26 0.62
CA LYS A 457 -7.52 28.42 0.50
C LYS A 457 -8.24 29.74 0.77
N ARG A 458 -9.38 30.00 0.11
CA ARG A 458 -10.18 31.24 0.30
C ARG A 458 -10.64 31.41 1.75
N LYS A 459 -10.94 30.31 2.42
CA LYS A 459 -11.60 30.23 3.73
C LYS A 459 -10.63 30.24 4.92
N TYR A 460 -9.52 29.53 4.80
CA TYR A 460 -8.54 29.34 5.86
C TYR A 460 -7.22 30.08 5.62
N GLY A 461 -7.00 30.65 4.43
CA GLY A 461 -5.77 31.39 4.12
C GLY A 461 -5.52 32.61 5.00
N SER A 462 -6.58 33.33 5.41
CA SER A 462 -6.49 34.43 6.38
C SER A 462 -6.26 33.96 7.83
N HIS A 463 -6.44 32.66 8.08
CA HIS A 463 -6.35 32.04 9.41
C HIS A 463 -5.06 31.24 9.61
N GLY A 464 -4.19 31.16 8.60
CA GLY A 464 -2.87 30.53 8.69
C GLY A 464 -2.57 29.48 7.61
N LEU A 465 -3.55 29.06 6.80
CA LEU A 465 -3.34 28.01 5.80
C LEU A 465 -2.54 28.55 4.60
N THR A 466 -1.45 27.87 4.25
CA THR A 466 -0.79 28.02 2.95
C THR A 466 -1.10 26.80 2.09
N VAL A 467 -1.50 27.00 0.85
CA VAL A 467 -1.73 25.92 -0.12
C VAL A 467 -0.67 26.03 -1.23
N ILE A 468 0.03 24.93 -1.48
CA ILE A 468 1.03 24.77 -2.53
C ILE A 468 0.60 23.59 -3.41
N GLY A 469 0.48 23.82 -4.70
CA GLY A 469 0.33 22.78 -5.71
C GLY A 469 1.69 22.38 -6.24
N ILE A 470 1.89 21.11 -6.52
CA ILE A 470 3.07 20.56 -7.17
C ILE A 470 2.61 19.83 -8.41
N HIS A 471 2.86 20.44 -9.56
CA HIS A 471 2.45 19.92 -10.86
C HIS A 471 3.44 18.87 -11.34
N ILE A 472 2.99 17.63 -11.48
CA ILE A 472 3.75 16.52 -12.09
C ILE A 472 3.21 16.28 -13.50
N PRO A 473 3.98 16.51 -14.57
CA PRO A 473 3.59 16.12 -15.93
C PRO A 473 3.36 14.61 -16.02
N GLN A 474 2.27 14.19 -16.68
CA GLN A 474 2.03 12.81 -17.12
C GLN A 474 2.46 12.63 -18.57
N PHE A 475 2.13 13.62 -19.42
CA PHE A 475 2.40 13.63 -20.85
C PHE A 475 3.48 14.66 -21.21
N GLU A 476 4.18 14.46 -22.32
CA GLU A 476 5.23 15.39 -22.79
C GLU A 476 4.68 16.81 -23.03
N PHE A 477 3.41 16.95 -23.43
CA PHE A 477 2.77 18.27 -23.60
C PHE A 477 2.61 19.03 -22.27
N GLU A 478 2.49 18.36 -21.12
CA GLU A 478 2.37 18.99 -19.80
C GLU A 478 3.71 19.53 -19.28
N LYS A 479 4.83 19.20 -19.94
CA LYS A 479 6.15 19.78 -19.61
C LYS A 479 6.30 21.21 -20.12
N ARG A 480 5.35 21.69 -20.94
CA ARG A 480 5.31 23.05 -21.51
C ARG A 480 4.68 24.08 -20.56
N PRO A 481 5.39 25.15 -20.16
CA PRO A 481 4.87 26.18 -19.27
C PRO A 481 3.61 26.89 -19.76
N ASP A 482 3.43 27.04 -21.08
CA ASP A 482 2.26 27.72 -21.65
C ASP A 482 0.97 26.88 -21.53
N ILE A 483 1.08 25.55 -21.66
CA ILE A 483 -0.05 24.63 -21.45
C ILE A 483 -0.41 24.56 -19.97
N VAL A 484 0.58 24.40 -19.08
CA VAL A 484 0.35 24.37 -17.62
C VAL A 484 -0.31 25.66 -17.17
N THR A 485 0.26 26.82 -17.52
CA THR A 485 -0.30 28.13 -17.12
C THR A 485 -1.72 28.34 -17.67
N GLY A 486 -1.96 28.08 -18.95
CA GLY A 486 -3.28 28.25 -19.57
C GLY A 486 -4.37 27.32 -19.00
N SER A 487 -4.00 26.13 -18.54
CA SER A 487 -4.93 25.23 -17.84
C SER A 487 -5.17 25.63 -16.39
N LEU A 488 -4.15 26.11 -15.67
CA LEU A 488 -4.31 26.68 -14.33
C LEU A 488 -5.20 27.94 -14.32
N GLU A 489 -5.04 28.82 -15.31
CA GLU A 489 -5.90 30.00 -15.50
C GLU A 489 -7.35 29.59 -15.80
N ALA A 490 -7.55 28.61 -16.69
CA ALA A 490 -8.89 28.11 -17.04
C ALA A 490 -9.61 27.45 -15.86
N GLN A 491 -8.90 26.72 -15.01
CA GLN A 491 -9.41 26.10 -13.78
C GLN A 491 -9.56 27.08 -12.60
N GLY A 492 -9.17 28.35 -12.77
CA GLY A 492 -9.25 29.36 -11.71
C GLY A 492 -8.30 29.13 -10.53
N VAL A 493 -7.15 28.50 -10.77
CA VAL A 493 -6.16 28.19 -9.73
C VAL A 493 -5.48 29.46 -9.22
N MET A 494 -5.63 29.74 -7.92
CA MET A 494 -5.05 30.92 -7.26
C MET A 494 -3.97 30.54 -6.24
N HIS A 495 -3.79 29.24 -5.96
CA HIS A 495 -2.72 28.76 -5.10
C HIS A 495 -1.35 28.77 -5.81
N ALA A 496 -0.28 28.73 -5.01
CA ALA A 496 1.10 28.76 -5.50
C ALA A 496 1.44 27.39 -6.11
N VAL A 497 1.85 27.34 -7.37
CA VAL A 497 2.17 26.06 -8.05
C VAL A 497 3.66 25.99 -8.37
N GLY A 498 4.32 24.91 -7.95
CA GLY A 498 5.66 24.53 -8.42
C GLY A 498 5.57 23.44 -9.49
N VAL A 499 6.38 23.53 -10.54
CA VAL A 499 6.45 22.51 -11.61
C VAL A 499 7.57 21.50 -11.31
N ASP A 500 7.22 20.24 -11.06
CA ASP A 500 8.10 19.13 -10.67
C ASP A 500 8.40 18.24 -11.89
N GLN A 501 9.10 18.81 -12.88
CA GLN A 501 9.32 18.22 -14.23
C GLN A 501 9.91 16.80 -14.22
N ASP A 502 10.68 16.43 -13.19
CA ASP A 502 11.29 15.11 -13.06
C ASP A 502 10.66 14.27 -11.93
N GLY A 503 9.67 14.78 -11.19
CA GLY A 503 9.07 14.11 -10.03
C GLY A 503 9.94 14.09 -8.76
N ALA A 504 10.92 14.98 -8.61
CA ALA A 504 11.80 15.01 -7.44
C ALA A 504 11.08 15.41 -6.14
N SER A 505 10.16 16.39 -6.17
CA SER A 505 9.31 16.72 -5.02
C SER A 505 8.36 15.57 -4.69
N ALA A 506 7.76 14.93 -5.70
CA ALA A 506 6.91 13.76 -5.51
C ALA A 506 7.67 12.62 -4.83
N ARG A 507 8.90 12.32 -5.27
CA ARG A 507 9.80 11.34 -4.61
C ARG A 507 10.20 11.74 -3.20
N ALA A 508 10.49 13.01 -2.95
CA ALA A 508 10.79 13.51 -1.59
C ALA A 508 9.60 13.34 -0.64
N PHE A 509 8.38 13.62 -1.11
CA PHE A 509 7.14 13.42 -0.37
C PHE A 509 6.68 11.95 -0.33
N ARG A 510 7.29 11.05 -1.11
CA ARG A 510 6.82 9.66 -1.31
C ARG A 510 5.37 9.63 -1.81
N ASN A 511 4.99 10.62 -2.62
CA ASN A 511 3.69 10.67 -3.26
C ASN A 511 3.57 9.54 -4.29
N ARG A 512 2.40 8.92 -4.39
CA ARG A 512 2.15 7.74 -5.26
C ARG A 512 0.74 7.70 -5.89
N SER A 513 0.10 8.86 -5.98
CA SER A 513 -1.23 9.03 -6.58
C SER A 513 -1.44 10.50 -6.92
N LEU A 514 -2.20 10.78 -7.97
CA LEU A 514 -2.70 12.10 -8.31
C LEU A 514 -4.24 12.06 -8.26
N PRO A 515 -4.91 13.01 -7.57
CA PRO A 515 -4.32 14.01 -6.66
C PRO A 515 -3.71 13.37 -5.40
N GLY A 516 -2.71 14.05 -4.82
CA GLY A 516 -2.04 13.60 -3.59
C GLY A 516 -1.83 14.74 -2.60
N MET A 517 -2.57 14.74 -1.49
CA MET A 517 -2.60 15.82 -0.50
C MET A 517 -1.80 15.46 0.76
N HIS A 518 -0.83 16.30 1.12
CA HIS A 518 0.02 16.16 2.31
C HIS A 518 -0.15 17.40 3.18
N LEU A 519 -0.76 17.26 4.34
CA LEU A 519 -0.97 18.34 5.30
C LEU A 519 0.16 18.39 6.31
N MET A 520 0.76 19.57 6.46
CA MET A 520 1.89 19.86 7.35
C MET A 520 1.48 20.86 8.44
N ASP A 521 1.95 20.64 9.65
CA ASP A 521 1.73 21.54 10.78
C ASP A 521 2.61 22.81 10.73
N LYS A 522 2.45 23.67 11.72
CA LYS A 522 3.26 24.88 11.93
C LYS A 522 4.76 24.63 12.06
N ASP A 523 5.17 23.45 12.50
CA ASP A 523 6.60 23.10 12.63
C ASP A 523 7.11 22.45 11.32
N GLY A 524 6.22 22.23 10.36
CA GLY A 524 6.45 21.67 9.03
C GLY A 524 6.76 20.17 9.05
N PHE A 525 6.16 19.43 9.98
CA PHE A 525 6.04 17.97 9.89
C PHE A 525 4.73 17.61 9.17
N ILE A 526 4.76 16.59 8.31
CA ILE A 526 3.52 16.03 7.71
C ILE A 526 2.76 15.32 8.82
N ARG A 527 1.49 15.71 9.04
CA ARG A 527 0.60 15.12 10.04
C ARG A 527 -0.56 14.31 9.44
N HIS A 528 -0.97 14.62 8.20
CA HIS A 528 -1.98 13.83 7.47
C HIS A 528 -1.62 13.70 5.99
N VAL A 529 -1.94 12.55 5.38
CA VAL A 529 -1.75 12.29 3.94
C VAL A 529 -3.00 11.63 3.37
N ARG A 530 -3.57 12.23 2.32
CA ARG A 530 -4.63 11.63 1.49
C ARG A 530 -4.08 11.40 0.08
N LEU A 531 -4.12 10.15 -0.36
CA LEU A 531 -3.80 9.76 -1.72
C LEU A 531 -5.10 9.44 -2.47
N GLY A 532 -5.20 9.89 -3.71
CA GLY A 532 -6.40 9.78 -4.53
C GLY A 532 -7.51 10.77 -4.12
N PRO A 533 -8.59 10.83 -4.93
CA PRO A 533 -9.76 11.67 -4.66
C PRO A 533 -10.54 11.20 -3.42
N GLY A 534 -11.55 11.97 -3.02
CA GLY A 534 -12.42 11.71 -1.88
C GLY A 534 -11.81 12.07 -0.51
N GLY A 535 -12.59 11.84 0.56
CA GLY A 535 -12.16 12.09 1.94
C GLY A 535 -12.13 13.57 2.36
N TYR A 536 -12.67 14.49 1.55
CA TYR A 536 -12.56 15.94 1.72
C TYR A 536 -13.05 16.46 3.09
N THR A 537 -14.09 15.85 3.67
CA THR A 537 -14.58 16.21 5.01
C THR A 537 -13.54 15.97 6.11
N LEU A 538 -12.78 14.88 6.02
CA LEU A 538 -11.69 14.58 6.96
C LEU A 538 -10.51 15.53 6.73
N MET A 539 -10.18 15.82 5.47
CA MET A 539 -9.15 16.81 5.13
C MET A 539 -9.50 18.20 5.66
N GLU A 540 -10.76 18.65 5.58
CA GLU A 540 -11.18 19.92 6.19
C GLU A 540 -11.10 19.88 7.72
N GLN A 541 -11.47 18.76 8.36
CA GLN A 541 -11.34 18.60 9.81
C GLN A 541 -9.87 18.70 10.27
N GLU A 542 -8.95 18.03 9.59
CA GLU A 542 -7.51 18.12 9.89
C GLU A 542 -6.94 19.51 9.59
N ILE A 543 -7.27 20.13 8.44
CA ILE A 543 -6.89 21.51 8.13
C ILE A 543 -7.29 22.46 9.27
N ARG A 544 -8.53 22.36 9.74
CA ARG A 544 -9.03 23.19 10.86
C ARG A 544 -8.30 22.91 12.15
N HIS A 545 -8.12 21.63 12.51
CA HIS A 545 -7.46 21.24 13.74
C HIS A 545 -6.03 21.82 13.82
N TRP A 546 -5.23 21.66 12.78
CA TRP A 546 -3.85 22.14 12.77
C TRP A 546 -3.75 23.68 12.74
N LEU A 547 -4.79 24.39 12.29
CA LEU A 547 -4.89 25.86 12.41
C LEU A 547 -5.28 26.29 13.83
N GLU A 548 -6.20 25.56 14.46
CA GLU A 548 -6.58 25.80 15.87
C GLU A 548 -5.38 25.53 16.81
N ASP A 549 -4.48 24.59 16.49
CA ASP A 549 -3.18 24.39 17.16
C ASP A 549 -2.22 25.60 17.02
N THR A 550 -2.26 26.34 15.91
CA THR A 550 -1.52 27.62 15.80
C THR A 550 -2.15 28.75 16.62
N GLY A 551 -3.29 28.51 17.28
CA GLY A 551 -4.08 29.50 18.01
C GLY A 551 -5.04 30.32 17.13
N ALA A 552 -5.41 29.82 15.95
CA ALA A 552 -6.38 30.49 15.08
C ALA A 552 -7.82 30.34 15.62
N ASP A 553 -8.57 31.44 15.67
CA ASP A 553 -10.00 31.41 15.98
C ASP A 553 -10.81 31.09 14.71
N LEU A 554 -11.32 29.86 14.62
CA LEU A 554 -12.20 29.41 13.54
C LEU A 554 -13.69 29.33 13.94
N SER A 555 -14.07 29.90 15.09
CA SER A 555 -15.45 29.80 15.64
C SER A 555 -16.51 30.47 14.76
N GLY A 556 -16.13 31.53 14.02
CA GLY A 556 -16.97 32.18 13.02
C GLY A 556 -16.93 31.54 11.63
N VAL A 557 -16.10 30.51 11.42
CA VAL A 557 -15.90 29.85 10.13
C VAL A 557 -16.66 28.54 10.12
N ALA A 558 -17.73 28.43 9.32
CA ALA A 558 -18.48 27.18 9.16
C ALA A 558 -17.63 26.08 8.49
N PHE A 559 -18.05 24.81 8.55
CA PHE A 559 -17.57 23.76 7.64
C PHE A 559 -18.09 24.00 6.21
N MET A 560 -17.53 23.32 5.21
CA MET A 560 -18.20 23.21 3.91
C MET A 560 -19.48 22.40 4.12
N THR A 561 -20.59 22.87 3.54
CA THR A 561 -21.87 22.17 3.65
C THR A 561 -21.84 20.88 2.82
N GLN A 562 -22.68 19.90 3.15
CA GLN A 562 -22.77 18.66 2.38
C GLN A 562 -23.06 18.92 0.89
N LYS A 563 -23.82 19.98 0.56
CA LYS A 563 -24.08 20.42 -0.82
C LYS A 563 -22.86 21.05 -1.51
N GLU A 564 -21.89 21.56 -0.77
CA GLU A 564 -20.57 21.98 -1.27
C GLU A 564 -19.56 20.81 -1.28
N LEU A 565 -20.00 19.59 -0.89
CA LEU A 565 -19.19 18.37 -0.73
C LEU A 565 -19.75 17.14 -1.47
N GLU A 566 -20.83 17.30 -2.24
CA GLU A 566 -21.57 16.17 -2.83
C GLU A 566 -21.17 15.88 -4.29
N PRO A 567 -21.04 14.60 -4.69
CA PRO A 567 -21.11 13.40 -3.85
C PRO A 567 -19.79 13.07 -3.13
N ASP A 568 -19.88 12.62 -1.88
CA ASP A 568 -18.86 11.76 -1.29
C ASP A 568 -18.96 10.38 -1.98
N PRO A 569 -17.87 9.79 -2.51
CA PRO A 569 -17.94 8.48 -3.17
C PRO A 569 -18.34 7.33 -2.23
N ARG A 570 -18.42 7.54 -0.91
CA ARG A 570 -18.65 6.48 0.10
C ARG A 570 -20.10 6.01 0.25
N THR A 571 -20.81 5.81 -0.87
CA THR A 571 -21.98 4.92 -0.96
C THR A 571 -22.05 4.20 -2.30
N PHE A 572 -20.99 3.48 -2.68
CA PHE A 572 -21.05 2.49 -3.77
C PHE A 572 -21.44 1.10 -3.25
N ALA A 573 -22.17 0.34 -4.06
CA ALA A 573 -22.25 -1.10 -3.90
C ALA A 573 -21.04 -1.74 -4.60
N LEU A 574 -20.39 -2.68 -3.92
CA LEU A 574 -19.22 -3.40 -4.46
C LEU A 574 -19.49 -4.05 -5.83
N GLU A 575 -20.74 -4.42 -6.11
CA GLU A 575 -21.15 -4.99 -7.40
C GLU A 575 -21.10 -4.02 -8.59
N ASP A 576 -21.25 -2.71 -8.34
CA ASP A 576 -21.20 -1.67 -9.39
C ASP A 576 -19.75 -1.24 -9.67
N GLU A 577 -18.93 -1.15 -8.63
CA GLU A 577 -17.50 -0.85 -8.69
C GLU A 577 -16.74 -1.90 -9.53
N ILE A 578 -17.01 -3.20 -9.29
CA ILE A 578 -16.45 -4.32 -10.08
C ILE A 578 -16.81 -4.27 -11.57
N ARG A 579 -17.87 -3.56 -11.97
CA ARG A 579 -18.36 -3.52 -13.37
C ARG A 579 -17.92 -2.28 -14.13
N ARG A 580 -17.27 -1.32 -13.47
CA ARG A 580 -17.00 0.00 -14.02
C ARG A 580 -15.96 -0.02 -15.13
N THR A 581 -16.09 0.84 -16.14
CA THR A 581 -14.99 1.09 -17.09
C THR A 581 -13.81 1.74 -16.36
N ARG A 582 -12.63 1.12 -16.48
CA ARG A 582 -11.34 1.68 -16.07
C ARG A 582 -10.90 2.74 -17.08
N ASP A 583 -9.95 3.59 -16.71
CA ASP A 583 -9.37 4.56 -17.64
C ASP A 583 -8.63 3.83 -18.77
N ILE A 584 -8.85 4.28 -20.01
CA ILE A 584 -8.36 3.64 -21.23
C ILE A 584 -7.23 4.48 -21.81
N PHE A 585 -6.02 3.93 -21.85
CA PHE A 585 -4.82 4.58 -22.39
C PHE A 585 -4.57 4.12 -23.83
N LEU A 586 -4.28 5.05 -24.74
CA LEU A 586 -4.29 4.82 -26.19
C LEU A 586 -2.90 4.82 -26.84
N GLY A 587 -1.88 5.34 -26.15
CA GLY A 587 -0.47 5.23 -26.56
C GLY A 587 0.05 3.79 -26.55
N SER A 588 1.04 3.52 -27.38
CA SER A 588 1.67 2.21 -27.53
C SER A 588 2.38 1.72 -26.25
N LEU A 589 2.84 2.62 -25.37
CA LEU A 589 3.40 2.27 -24.06
C LEU A 589 2.44 1.47 -23.16
N HIS A 590 1.14 1.60 -23.37
CA HIS A 590 0.09 0.89 -22.62
C HIS A 590 -0.58 -0.24 -23.42
N ASN A 591 -0.11 -0.51 -24.65
CA ASN A 591 -0.80 -1.36 -25.63
C ASN A 591 0.12 -2.35 -26.35
N ASP A 592 1.05 -2.97 -25.62
CA ASP A 592 1.83 -4.11 -26.12
C ASP A 592 0.88 -5.28 -26.50
N PRO A 593 0.92 -5.79 -27.76
CA PRO A 593 0.12 -6.94 -28.19
C PRO A 593 0.44 -8.26 -27.46
N GLU A 594 1.58 -8.37 -26.78
CA GLU A 594 1.92 -9.51 -25.91
C GLU A 594 1.50 -9.30 -24.44
N ALA A 595 0.93 -8.14 -24.08
CA ALA A 595 0.38 -7.91 -22.75
C ALA A 595 -0.84 -8.81 -22.46
N PRO A 596 -1.12 -9.14 -21.18
CA PRO A 596 -2.27 -9.98 -20.82
C PRO A 596 -3.64 -9.37 -21.16
N ASP A 597 -3.72 -8.03 -21.23
CA ASP A 597 -4.99 -7.29 -21.29
C ASP A 597 -4.86 -5.87 -21.89
N PRO A 598 -4.40 -5.71 -23.15
CA PRO A 598 -4.27 -4.41 -23.81
C PRO A 598 -5.64 -3.76 -24.09
N PHE A 599 -5.68 -2.44 -24.22
CA PHE A 599 -6.92 -1.69 -24.44
C PHE A 599 -7.51 -1.88 -25.84
N PHE A 600 -6.68 -2.16 -26.85
CA PHE A 600 -7.13 -2.52 -28.20
C PHE A 600 -7.41 -4.03 -28.33
N ARG A 601 -8.66 -4.41 -28.60
CA ARG A 601 -9.10 -5.81 -28.81
C ARG A 601 -9.14 -6.27 -30.28
N GLN A 602 -8.84 -5.39 -31.24
CA GLN A 602 -8.97 -5.69 -32.66
C GLN A 602 -7.83 -6.64 -33.15
N PRO A 603 -8.15 -7.72 -33.89
CA PRO A 603 -7.17 -8.74 -34.27
C PRO A 603 -6.14 -8.29 -35.32
N GLU A 604 -6.30 -7.09 -35.89
CA GLU A 604 -5.40 -6.50 -36.87
C GLU A 604 -4.36 -5.51 -36.28
N TYR A 605 -4.16 -5.43 -34.96
CA TYR A 605 -3.19 -4.49 -34.36
C TYR A 605 -1.77 -4.68 -34.96
N PRO A 606 -1.11 -3.60 -35.45
CA PRO A 606 0.13 -3.72 -36.20
C PRO A 606 1.33 -4.07 -35.32
N SER A 607 2.24 -4.90 -35.83
CA SER A 607 3.53 -5.21 -35.18
C SER A 607 4.56 -4.06 -35.25
N GLN A 608 4.14 -2.88 -35.71
CA GLN A 608 4.90 -1.62 -35.74
C GLN A 608 3.86 -0.50 -35.50
N PRO A 609 3.74 0.05 -34.28
CA PRO A 609 2.69 1.04 -33.95
C PRO A 609 2.86 2.36 -34.69
N ASP A 610 4.11 2.74 -34.99
CA ASP A 610 4.53 4.03 -35.56
C ASP A 610 4.04 4.31 -36.99
N GLU A 611 3.48 3.34 -37.73
CA GLU A 611 2.98 3.55 -39.10
C GLU A 611 1.43 3.61 -39.16
N PRO A 612 0.83 4.53 -39.95
CA PRO A 612 -0.63 4.61 -40.11
C PRO A 612 -1.28 3.30 -40.59
N PHE A 613 -2.14 2.74 -39.73
CA PHE A 613 -2.82 1.46 -39.95
C PHE A 613 -4.33 1.63 -40.20
N ALA A 614 -4.91 0.73 -41.00
CA ALA A 614 -6.29 0.81 -41.48
C ALA A 614 -7.23 -0.14 -40.70
N TYR A 615 -7.74 0.35 -39.57
CA TYR A 615 -8.60 -0.39 -38.64
C TYR A 615 -10.05 -0.54 -39.15
N ARG A 616 -10.73 -1.57 -38.61
CA ARG A 616 -12.12 -1.95 -38.96
C ARG A 616 -12.93 -2.19 -37.70
N ASP A 617 -13.97 -1.40 -37.48
CA ASP A 617 -14.90 -1.60 -36.36
C ASP A 617 -15.65 -2.95 -36.52
N PRO A 618 -15.59 -3.88 -35.55
CA PRO A 618 -16.36 -5.12 -35.59
C PRO A 618 -17.87 -4.92 -35.41
N GLY A 619 -18.30 -3.78 -34.85
CA GLY A 619 -19.70 -3.42 -34.58
C GLY A 619 -20.27 -3.91 -33.24
N GLU A 620 -19.45 -4.59 -32.43
CA GLU A 620 -19.78 -5.02 -31.07
C GLU A 620 -18.63 -4.61 -30.13
N TYR A 621 -18.96 -4.00 -28.98
CA TYR A 621 -17.98 -3.44 -28.04
C TYR A 621 -18.05 -4.15 -26.68
N GLU A 622 -16.89 -4.57 -26.17
CA GLU A 622 -16.72 -5.02 -24.80
C GLU A 622 -16.36 -3.83 -23.89
N ASN A 623 -16.65 -3.95 -22.59
CA ASN A 623 -16.25 -2.94 -21.61
C ASN A 623 -14.72 -2.92 -21.45
N HIS A 624 -14.14 -1.82 -20.96
CA HIS A 624 -12.69 -1.61 -20.75
C HIS A 624 -11.83 -1.55 -22.04
N TYR A 625 -12.41 -1.66 -23.24
CA TYR A 625 -11.68 -1.72 -24.52
C TYR A 625 -12.13 -0.67 -25.52
N VAL A 626 -11.23 -0.37 -26.47
CA VAL A 626 -11.40 0.62 -27.54
C VAL A 626 -11.22 -0.01 -28.92
N TYR A 627 -11.98 0.50 -29.89
CA TYR A 627 -12.12 -0.03 -31.24
C TYR A 627 -12.04 1.12 -32.25
N LEU A 628 -11.20 0.98 -33.27
CA LEU A 628 -10.96 2.00 -34.28
C LEU A 628 -11.63 1.65 -35.61
N GLN A 629 -12.15 2.65 -36.30
CA GLN A 629 -12.52 2.60 -37.71
C GLN A 629 -11.73 3.67 -38.44
N GLY A 630 -11.03 3.30 -39.51
CA GLY A 630 -10.33 4.26 -40.36
C GLY A 630 -8.82 4.15 -40.34
N LEU A 631 -8.13 5.22 -40.75
CA LEU A 631 -6.67 5.27 -40.74
C LEU A 631 -6.16 6.00 -39.50
N TRP A 632 -5.49 5.26 -38.61
CA TRP A 632 -4.96 5.75 -37.35
C TRP A 632 -3.51 5.30 -37.15
N GLN A 633 -2.70 6.13 -36.52
CA GLN A 633 -1.29 5.87 -36.20
C GLN A 633 -1.15 5.90 -34.68
N SER A 634 -0.33 5.03 -34.08
CA SER A 634 -0.03 5.12 -32.64
C SER A 634 1.34 5.77 -32.45
N ASP A 635 1.48 6.54 -31.38
CA ASP A 635 2.76 7.01 -30.85
C ASP A 635 2.97 6.44 -29.43
N GLU A 636 3.96 6.93 -28.68
CA GLU A 636 4.24 6.45 -27.32
C GLU A 636 3.09 6.76 -26.33
N GLU A 637 2.46 7.94 -26.44
CA GLU A 637 1.48 8.47 -25.50
C GLU A 637 0.02 8.46 -26.04
N SER A 638 -0.18 8.47 -27.36
CA SER A 638 -1.51 8.67 -27.99
C SER A 638 -1.84 7.76 -29.19
N ILE A 639 -3.10 7.80 -29.62
CA ILE A 639 -3.53 7.39 -30.97
C ILE A 639 -3.93 8.63 -31.79
N VAL A 640 -3.40 8.73 -33.01
CA VAL A 640 -3.53 9.89 -33.90
C VAL A 640 -4.36 9.53 -35.14
N HIS A 641 -5.38 10.32 -35.45
CA HIS A 641 -6.12 10.17 -36.70
C HIS A 641 -5.24 10.59 -37.89
N ALA A 642 -5.02 9.69 -38.85
CA ALA A 642 -3.93 9.79 -39.82
C ALA A 642 -4.37 10.12 -41.27
N ARG A 643 -5.63 10.51 -41.49
CA ARG A 643 -6.11 10.97 -42.81
C ARG A 643 -7.09 12.14 -42.74
N GLU A 644 -7.28 12.80 -43.88
CA GLU A 644 -8.38 13.75 -44.11
C GLU A 644 -9.49 13.04 -44.90
N THR A 645 -10.75 13.23 -44.52
CA THR A 645 -11.94 12.66 -45.18
C THR A 645 -12.96 13.75 -45.51
N ALA A 646 -13.77 13.52 -46.55
CA ALA A 646 -14.81 14.48 -46.94
C ALA A 646 -15.97 14.53 -45.93
N GLU A 647 -16.37 13.35 -45.46
CA GLU A 647 -17.42 13.11 -44.47
C GLU A 647 -16.81 12.40 -43.25
N TYR A 648 -17.55 12.28 -42.14
CA TYR A 648 -17.12 11.53 -40.95
C TYR A 648 -17.21 10.00 -41.20
N GLU A 649 -16.18 9.45 -41.84
CA GLU A 649 -16.03 8.01 -42.09
C GLU A 649 -15.26 7.29 -40.96
N ASP A 650 -14.40 8.03 -40.26
CA ASP A 650 -13.40 7.50 -39.33
C ASP A 650 -13.72 7.91 -37.90
N TYR A 651 -13.53 6.99 -36.96
CA TYR A 651 -13.89 7.18 -35.56
C TYR A 651 -13.17 6.21 -34.63
N LEU A 652 -13.12 6.61 -33.37
CA LEU A 652 -12.82 5.78 -32.22
C LEU A 652 -14.15 5.43 -31.52
N ALA A 653 -14.32 4.16 -31.13
CA ALA A 653 -15.52 3.64 -30.48
C ALA A 653 -15.18 2.85 -29.21
N PHE A 654 -16.02 2.97 -28.18
CA PHE A 654 -15.86 2.28 -26.90
C PHE A 654 -17.20 2.12 -26.16
N LYS A 655 -17.30 1.10 -25.31
CA LYS A 655 -18.42 0.96 -24.38
C LYS A 655 -18.07 1.64 -23.06
N MET A 656 -18.95 2.53 -22.59
CA MET A 656 -18.90 3.02 -21.21
C MET A 656 -19.80 2.18 -20.29
N VAL A 657 -19.42 2.09 -19.02
CA VAL A 657 -20.17 1.59 -17.87
C VAL A 657 -19.80 2.51 -16.70
N GLY A 658 -20.65 3.48 -16.40
CA GLY A 658 -20.31 4.60 -15.51
C GLY A 658 -21.36 5.71 -15.49
N LYS A 659 -20.98 6.89 -14.97
CA LYS A 659 -21.74 8.15 -15.10
C LYS A 659 -21.05 9.20 -15.93
N LYS A 660 -19.74 9.39 -15.71
CA LYS A 660 -18.94 10.40 -16.40
C LYS A 660 -18.00 9.78 -17.41
N VAL A 661 -17.75 10.52 -18.49
CA VAL A 661 -16.69 10.24 -19.45
C VAL A 661 -16.03 11.56 -19.84
N ALA A 662 -14.71 11.60 -19.77
CA ALA A 662 -13.89 12.66 -20.34
C ALA A 662 -12.80 12.05 -21.24
N ALA A 663 -12.17 12.86 -22.08
CA ALA A 663 -11.05 12.43 -22.90
C ALA A 663 -9.94 13.47 -22.94
N ILE A 664 -8.69 13.01 -22.92
CA ILE A 664 -7.51 13.83 -23.11
C ILE A 664 -7.26 13.92 -24.61
N LEU A 665 -7.63 15.06 -25.19
CA LEU A 665 -7.59 15.32 -26.64
C LEU A 665 -6.60 16.42 -26.95
N SER A 666 -5.97 16.34 -28.12
CA SER A 666 -5.05 17.36 -28.65
C SER A 666 -5.13 17.43 -30.18
N ASN A 667 -4.50 18.47 -30.72
CA ASN A 667 -4.42 18.82 -32.12
C ASN A 667 -2.95 19.00 -32.53
N GLY A 668 -2.30 17.92 -32.96
CA GLY A 668 -0.85 17.88 -33.22
C GLY A 668 -0.35 18.85 -34.29
N ASP A 669 -1.23 19.31 -35.19
CA ASP A 669 -0.93 20.32 -36.20
C ASP A 669 -1.27 21.76 -35.76
N GLY A 670 -1.82 21.93 -34.55
CA GLY A 670 -2.27 23.21 -34.00
C GLY A 670 -3.53 23.79 -34.66
N THR A 671 -4.26 23.02 -35.49
CA THR A 671 -5.53 23.47 -36.08
C THR A 671 -6.70 23.17 -35.16
N VAL A 672 -7.72 24.03 -35.16
CA VAL A 672 -8.94 23.80 -34.37
C VAL A 672 -9.78 22.74 -35.06
N GLN A 673 -9.90 21.56 -34.45
CA GLN A 673 -10.58 20.41 -35.03
C GLN A 673 -12.00 20.25 -34.45
N ARG A 674 -12.95 19.80 -35.28
CA ARG A 674 -14.30 19.44 -34.84
C ARG A 674 -14.42 17.92 -34.81
N VAL A 675 -14.65 17.37 -33.63
CA VAL A 675 -14.87 15.94 -33.40
C VAL A 675 -16.35 15.74 -33.10
N LEU A 676 -17.09 14.95 -33.90
CA LEU A 676 -18.47 14.63 -33.50
C LEU A 676 -18.43 13.61 -32.36
N ILE A 677 -19.36 13.74 -31.42
CA ILE A 677 -19.61 12.72 -30.41
C ILE A 677 -21.01 12.14 -30.61
N THR A 678 -21.15 10.82 -30.57
CA THR A 678 -22.45 10.14 -30.61
C THR A 678 -22.54 9.09 -29.51
N MET A 679 -23.73 8.94 -28.93
CA MET A 679 -24.09 7.93 -27.93
C MET A 679 -25.19 7.03 -28.48
N ASP A 680 -25.00 5.72 -28.41
CA ASP A 680 -25.88 4.68 -28.98
C ASP A 680 -26.21 4.89 -30.48
N GLY A 681 -25.28 5.53 -31.21
CA GLY A 681 -25.43 5.87 -32.64
C GLY A 681 -26.26 7.13 -32.93
N LEU A 682 -26.60 7.92 -31.92
CA LEU A 682 -27.33 9.19 -32.03
C LEU A 682 -26.52 10.37 -31.45
N PRO A 683 -26.85 11.64 -31.77
CA PRO A 683 -26.31 12.78 -31.05
C PRO A 683 -26.58 12.70 -29.54
N VAL A 684 -25.61 13.07 -28.73
CA VAL A 684 -25.69 13.07 -27.25
C VAL A 684 -26.81 14.03 -26.81
N PRO A 685 -27.76 13.61 -25.97
CA PRO A 685 -28.76 14.53 -25.42
C PRO A 685 -28.15 15.65 -24.56
N SER A 686 -28.64 16.88 -24.70
CA SER A 686 -28.11 18.09 -24.04
C SER A 686 -28.09 18.03 -22.51
N GLU A 687 -28.93 17.16 -21.94
CA GLU A 687 -29.13 16.92 -20.52
C GLU A 687 -28.26 15.78 -19.96
N LEU A 688 -27.45 15.14 -20.82
CA LEU A 688 -26.48 14.07 -20.51
C LEU A 688 -25.05 14.43 -20.97
N ALA A 689 -24.88 15.61 -21.55
CA ALA A 689 -23.67 16.07 -22.20
C ALA A 689 -22.70 16.73 -21.20
N GLY A 690 -21.41 16.43 -21.33
CA GLY A 690 -20.35 17.13 -20.59
C GLY A 690 -20.17 18.57 -21.05
N GLU A 691 -19.49 19.38 -20.23
CA GLU A 691 -19.37 20.85 -20.41
C GLU A 691 -18.78 21.28 -21.77
N ASP A 692 -17.98 20.43 -22.42
CA ASP A 692 -17.31 20.72 -23.69
C ASP A 692 -18.12 20.33 -24.94
N VAL A 693 -19.29 19.70 -24.78
CA VAL A 693 -20.13 19.26 -25.91
C VAL A 693 -21.02 20.39 -26.41
N MET A 694 -20.81 20.74 -27.67
CA MET A 694 -21.52 21.76 -28.43
C MET A 694 -22.50 21.12 -29.45
N TYR A 695 -23.46 21.91 -29.91
CA TYR A 695 -24.47 21.49 -30.89
C TYR A 695 -24.47 22.41 -32.11
N ASP A 696 -24.63 21.85 -33.31
CA ASP A 696 -24.78 22.65 -34.55
C ASP A 696 -26.25 22.86 -34.96
N THR A 697 -26.47 23.57 -36.07
CA THR A 697 -27.80 23.95 -36.55
C THR A 697 -28.71 22.78 -36.94
N HIS A 698 -28.19 21.55 -37.02
CA HIS A 698 -28.94 20.33 -37.29
C HIS A 698 -29.17 19.47 -36.04
N GLY A 699 -28.51 19.80 -34.92
CA GLY A 699 -28.55 19.04 -33.67
C GLY A 699 -27.40 18.06 -33.47
N GLU A 700 -26.41 18.03 -34.38
CA GLU A 700 -25.23 17.17 -34.24
C GLU A 700 -24.34 17.64 -33.08
N SER A 701 -24.07 16.75 -32.13
CA SER A 701 -23.21 16.97 -30.96
C SER A 701 -21.72 16.83 -31.32
N TYR A 702 -20.88 17.73 -30.82
CA TYR A 702 -19.46 17.77 -31.12
C TYR A 702 -18.63 18.44 -30.04
N VAL A 703 -17.34 18.13 -30.01
CA VAL A 703 -16.32 18.86 -29.24
C VAL A 703 -15.44 19.67 -30.20
N THR A 704 -14.99 20.83 -29.74
CA THR A 704 -14.01 21.67 -30.45
C THR A 704 -12.65 21.46 -29.81
N VAL A 705 -11.78 20.68 -30.45
CA VAL A 705 -10.41 20.41 -29.97
C VAL A 705 -9.48 21.51 -30.47
N ASP A 706 -9.02 22.34 -29.54
CA ASP A 706 -8.26 23.58 -29.79
C ASP A 706 -6.85 23.57 -29.18
N ARG A 707 -6.62 22.74 -28.15
CA ARG A 707 -5.35 22.58 -27.44
C ARG A 707 -5.32 21.26 -26.65
N PRO A 708 -4.15 20.70 -26.30
CA PRO A 708 -4.06 19.56 -25.38
C PRO A 708 -4.69 19.87 -24.01
N ARG A 709 -5.73 19.11 -23.63
CA ARG A 709 -6.35 19.10 -22.28
C ARG A 709 -7.35 17.94 -22.12
N VAL A 710 -7.89 17.81 -20.91
CA VAL A 710 -9.15 17.08 -20.65
C VAL A 710 -10.33 17.82 -21.28
N TYR A 711 -11.19 17.08 -21.98
CA TYR A 711 -12.49 17.53 -22.50
C TYR A 711 -13.61 16.69 -21.88
N GLN A 712 -14.61 17.34 -21.28
CA GLN A 712 -15.75 16.69 -20.62
C GLN A 712 -16.80 16.26 -21.66
N LEU A 713 -17.07 14.96 -21.78
CA LEU A 713 -17.88 14.40 -22.86
C LEU A 713 -19.31 14.03 -22.42
N ILE A 714 -19.45 13.36 -21.27
CA ILE A 714 -20.71 12.81 -20.78
C ILE A 714 -20.81 13.04 -19.26
N ASP A 715 -22.00 13.42 -18.78
CA ASP A 715 -22.33 13.53 -17.35
C ASP A 715 -23.75 13.00 -17.12
N LEU A 716 -23.87 11.72 -16.69
CA LEU A 716 -25.16 11.06 -16.48
C LEU A 716 -25.65 11.22 -15.03
N PRO A 717 -26.96 11.44 -14.80
CA PRO A 717 -27.52 11.55 -13.44
C PRO A 717 -27.54 10.20 -12.70
N GLU A 718 -27.59 9.10 -13.42
CA GLU A 718 -27.59 7.73 -12.91
C GLU A 718 -26.59 6.87 -13.68
N TYR A 719 -26.16 5.77 -13.07
CA TYR A 719 -25.12 4.88 -13.61
C TYR A 719 -25.69 4.02 -14.74
N ALA A 720 -25.07 4.04 -15.91
CA ALA A 720 -25.58 3.36 -17.11
C ALA A 720 -24.46 2.77 -17.97
N SER A 721 -24.85 2.08 -19.04
CA SER A 721 -23.93 1.64 -20.09
C SER A 721 -24.44 2.06 -21.45
N HIS A 722 -23.55 2.67 -22.23
CA HIS A 722 -23.81 3.25 -23.54
C HIS A 722 -22.61 3.02 -24.46
N ASP A 723 -22.88 3.05 -25.77
CA ASP A 723 -21.85 2.92 -26.80
C ASP A 723 -21.50 4.30 -27.38
N LEU A 724 -20.27 4.75 -27.13
CA LEU A 724 -19.79 6.07 -27.48
C LEU A 724 -18.87 6.00 -28.70
N LYS A 725 -18.98 7.01 -29.57
CA LYS A 725 -18.05 7.21 -30.70
C LYS A 725 -17.58 8.65 -30.80
N LEU A 726 -16.28 8.82 -31.03
CA LEU A 726 -15.62 10.08 -31.35
C LEU A 726 -15.21 10.04 -32.83
N TRP A 727 -15.87 10.84 -33.66
CA TRP A 727 -15.69 10.84 -35.11
C TRP A 727 -14.79 11.98 -35.55
N SER A 728 -13.80 11.68 -36.39
CA SER A 728 -12.95 12.68 -37.02
C SER A 728 -13.05 12.65 -38.54
N LYS A 729 -12.56 13.72 -39.14
CA LYS A 729 -12.33 13.86 -40.59
C LYS A 729 -11.07 14.65 -40.92
N SER A 730 -10.36 15.11 -39.89
CA SER A 730 -9.14 15.92 -39.98
C SER A 730 -7.98 15.10 -39.41
N THR A 731 -6.85 15.10 -40.10
CA THR A 731 -5.64 14.44 -39.61
C THR A 731 -5.09 15.18 -38.39
N GLY A 732 -4.38 14.50 -37.49
CA GLY A 732 -3.75 15.13 -36.33
C GLY A 732 -4.66 15.38 -35.13
N LEU A 733 -5.87 14.80 -35.09
CA LEU A 733 -6.57 14.59 -33.82
C LEU A 733 -5.79 13.53 -33.03
N GLU A 734 -5.26 13.91 -31.88
CA GLU A 734 -4.54 13.06 -30.94
C GLU A 734 -5.49 12.72 -29.77
N VAL A 735 -5.54 11.45 -29.38
CA VAL A 735 -6.35 10.95 -28.26
C VAL A 735 -5.44 10.13 -27.34
N TYR A 736 -5.20 10.63 -26.13
CA TYR A 736 -4.22 10.07 -25.19
C TYR A 736 -4.86 9.07 -24.22
N THR A 737 -5.97 9.49 -23.59
CA THR A 737 -6.67 8.73 -22.56
C THR A 737 -8.16 9.04 -22.64
N ILE A 738 -8.99 8.04 -22.35
CA ILE A 738 -10.42 8.20 -22.06
C ILE A 738 -10.59 7.88 -20.58
N THR A 739 -10.97 8.88 -19.79
CA THR A 739 -11.10 8.76 -18.34
C THR A 739 -12.57 8.69 -17.93
N PHE A 740 -12.82 7.97 -16.85
CA PHE A 740 -14.14 7.78 -16.27
C PHE A 740 -14.17 8.40 -14.86
N GLU A 741 -15.16 8.07 -14.03
CA GLU A 741 -15.25 8.56 -12.64
C GLU A 741 -14.02 8.12 -11.77
N ALA A 742 -13.84 8.67 -10.57
CA ALA A 742 -12.72 8.34 -9.68
C ALA A 742 -12.53 6.83 -9.46
N ASN A 743 -11.41 6.23 -9.91
CA ASN A 743 -11.07 4.84 -9.55
C ASN A 743 -10.33 4.81 -8.20
N ILE A 744 -10.84 4.04 -7.24
CA ILE A 744 -10.31 4.00 -5.87
C ILE A 744 -9.05 3.11 -5.77
N PHE A 745 -8.82 2.21 -6.75
CA PHE A 745 -7.86 1.11 -6.63
C PHE A 745 -6.72 1.06 -7.66
N GLU A 746 -6.73 1.89 -8.72
CA GLU A 746 -5.64 1.93 -9.71
C GLU A 746 -4.67 3.09 -9.41
N PRO A 747 -3.46 2.83 -8.86
CA PRO A 747 -2.43 3.85 -8.73
C PRO A 747 -1.84 4.14 -10.12
N GLN A 748 -2.08 5.34 -10.63
CA GLN A 748 -1.44 5.82 -11.86
C GLN A 748 0.10 5.74 -11.73
N PRO A 749 0.81 5.07 -12.66
CA PRO A 749 2.28 4.99 -12.63
C PRO A 749 2.91 6.30 -13.11
N PHE A 750 3.99 6.73 -12.44
CA PHE A 750 4.80 7.93 -12.76
C PHE A 750 6.30 7.59 -12.82
#